data_AF-A0A2V8HAI2-F1
#
_entry.id   AF-A0A2V8HAI2-F1
#
_cell.length_a   1.000
_cell.length_b   1.000
_cell.length_c   1.000
_cell.angle_alpha   90.00
_cell.angle_beta   90.00
_cell.angle_gamma   90.00
#
_symmetry.space_group_name_H-M   'P 1'
#
loop_
_entity.id
_entity.type
_entity.pdbx_description
1 polymer ?
#
loop_
_entity_poly.entity_id
_entity_poly.type
_entity_poly.pdbx_seq_one_letter_code
_entity_poly.pdbx_strand_id
1 'polypeptide(L)'
;MYQQPIKSVQTGAAGCGQASSKSEKCRASLGYSPMSLLTDHDLYLFNEGSHLKLYERLGSHTRVVNGREGTNFAVWAPDADKVFVMGSFNGWNKTAQELHPRGQSGIWEGFVPDVGHSDAYKYHVVSRYHGYEVDKADPVAFHAETPSRTASIVWNLDYEWRDQDWMSSRAQRNSFHAAISIYEVHLGSWRRIPEENNRWLSYREIAPKLAEYVAQMGFTHVEFLPLTEHPFYGSWGYQTTGYFAPTSRYGTPQDLMYLVDYLHQHGIAVILDWVPSHFPTDDFALGYFDGTHLYEHSDPRKGIHKDWDSYIFNYGRHEVRSFLLSSATFWLDRYHIDGLRVDAVASMLYLDYSRKEGEWIPNIYGGNENLEAIEFLRRFNAGVYQNYPGIQTIAEESTAWPMVSRPTYVGGLGFGFKWDMGWMHDTLKYMSHDPIYRKYHHNELTFRMLYAFHENFILPLSHDEVVHGKGSLLSRMPGDLWQKFANMRLLYSYMYAQPAKKLLFMGGEFGQWAEWSHDNSLEWHLLQYEPHRGLQKLIADLNATYRAERALHELDCDPAGFEWIDGSDSQQSMLSFMRRSKGGDELIAAVFNLTPMPRHNYRVGVPRRGYWREIFNSDSQQYGGADFGNLGGNDAQNIAWHGKQYSLNLIVPPLGAVFFKSSNE
;
A
#
# COMPACT_ATOMS: atom_id res chain seq x y z
N MET A 1 49.88 -28.98 -67.32
CA MET A 1 51.19 -29.24 -66.70
C MET A 1 50.96 -29.27 -65.20
N TYR A 2 51.04 -30.37 -64.46
CA TYR A 2 51.62 -31.68 -64.73
C TYR A 2 50.65 -32.79 -64.28
N GLN A 3 50.38 -33.69 -65.23
CA GLN A 3 50.23 -35.14 -65.07
C GLN A 3 49.20 -35.72 -64.08
N GLN A 4 48.04 -36.06 -64.64
CA GLN A 4 47.44 -37.41 -64.58
C GLN A 4 48.53 -38.52 -64.69
N PRO A 5 48.31 -39.79 -64.23
CA PRO A 5 47.21 -40.58 -64.80
C PRO A 5 46.71 -41.87 -64.08
N ILE A 6 45.63 -42.44 -64.67
CA ILE A 6 45.39 -43.90 -64.88
C ILE A 6 45.01 -44.71 -63.61
N LYS A 7 44.03 -45.62 -63.57
CA LYS A 7 43.08 -46.20 -64.53
C LYS A 7 42.03 -46.96 -63.70
N SER A 8 40.77 -46.84 -64.12
CA SER A 8 39.79 -47.90 -64.36
C SER A 8 40.05 -49.31 -63.78
N VAL A 9 39.03 -49.92 -63.17
CA VAL A 9 38.17 -50.93 -63.82
C VAL A 9 37.14 -51.46 -62.82
N GLN A 10 35.90 -51.53 -63.30
CA GLN A 10 34.73 -52.19 -62.71
C GLN A 10 35.00 -53.68 -62.45
N THR A 11 34.35 -54.29 -61.47
CA THR A 11 33.52 -55.49 -61.68
C THR A 11 32.91 -56.03 -60.39
N GLY A 12 31.59 -56.23 -60.43
CA GLY A 12 30.93 -57.44 -59.90
C GLY A 12 30.57 -57.42 -58.42
N ALA A 13 29.34 -57.13 -58.01
CA ALA A 13 28.11 -57.90 -58.18
C ALA A 13 28.13 -59.30 -57.53
N ALA A 14 27.18 -59.45 -56.60
CA ALA A 14 26.55 -60.66 -56.07
C ALA A 14 27.22 -61.36 -54.88
N GLY A 15 26.58 -61.21 -53.72
CA GLY A 15 26.73 -62.06 -52.55
C GLY A 15 25.52 -61.88 -51.63
N CYS A 16 24.45 -62.62 -51.93
CA CYS A 16 23.24 -62.70 -51.11
C CYS A 16 23.56 -63.46 -49.81
N GLY A 17 23.22 -62.91 -48.65
CA GLY A 17 23.51 -63.53 -47.34
C GLY A 17 22.71 -62.91 -46.20
N GLN A 18 21.50 -63.44 -46.02
CA GLN A 18 20.71 -63.62 -44.79
C GLN A 18 20.86 -62.61 -43.62
N ALA A 19 19.77 -61.88 -43.41
CA ALA A 19 19.03 -61.72 -42.16
C ALA A 19 19.79 -61.78 -40.81
N SER A 20 19.85 -60.63 -40.12
CA SER A 20 19.50 -60.58 -38.71
C SER A 20 18.95 -59.19 -38.33
N SER A 21 18.06 -59.24 -37.35
CA SER A 21 17.04 -58.28 -36.98
C SER A 21 17.49 -57.20 -35.99
N LYS A 22 16.67 -56.13 -35.92
CA LYS A 22 16.44 -55.22 -34.77
C LYS A 22 17.53 -54.16 -34.52
N SER A 23 17.29 -52.92 -34.95
CA SER A 23 16.54 -51.87 -34.24
C SER A 23 17.29 -51.33 -33.01
N GLU A 24 17.96 -50.19 -33.17
CA GLU A 24 18.15 -49.13 -32.17
C GLU A 24 19.23 -48.15 -32.65
N LYS A 25 18.85 -47.16 -33.47
CA LYS A 25 19.59 -45.90 -33.61
C LYS A 25 18.60 -44.77 -33.93
N CYS A 26 17.78 -44.41 -32.95
CA CYS A 26 17.23 -43.07 -32.82
C CYS A 26 17.73 -42.48 -31.51
N ARG A 27 18.98 -42.00 -31.53
CA ARG A 27 19.49 -41.06 -30.54
C ARG A 27 20.41 -40.08 -31.25
N ALA A 28 20.21 -38.81 -30.91
CA ALA A 28 20.97 -37.62 -31.27
C ALA A 28 20.66 -36.98 -32.63
N SER A 29 19.70 -36.05 -32.60
CA SER A 29 19.96 -34.68 -33.05
C SER A 29 19.37 -33.70 -32.02
N LEU A 30 20.21 -33.37 -31.04
CA LEU A 30 20.11 -32.17 -30.22
C LEU A 30 20.14 -30.93 -31.12
N GLY A 31 19.33 -29.93 -30.78
CA GLY A 31 19.47 -28.57 -31.28
C GLY A 31 18.19 -28.04 -31.90
N TYR A 32 17.26 -27.58 -31.05
CA TYR A 32 16.52 -26.32 -31.20
C TYR A 32 15.51 -26.22 -30.04
N SER A 33 15.69 -25.26 -29.11
CA SER A 33 14.55 -24.63 -28.43
C SER A 33 14.56 -23.14 -28.80
N PRO A 34 13.97 -22.76 -29.94
CA PRO A 34 13.87 -21.37 -30.36
C PRO A 34 12.59 -20.80 -29.75
N MET A 35 12.55 -19.89 -28.79
CA MET A 35 13.54 -19.03 -28.14
C MET A 35 12.97 -18.81 -26.74
N SER A 36 13.69 -19.20 -25.68
CA SER A 36 13.32 -18.85 -24.29
C SER A 36 12.97 -17.36 -24.20
N LEU A 37 11.99 -16.99 -23.38
CA LEU A 37 11.74 -15.58 -23.06
C LEU A 37 12.88 -14.99 -22.23
N LEU A 38 13.63 -15.84 -21.52
CA LEU A 38 14.76 -15.45 -20.67
C LEU A 38 16.04 -15.33 -21.51
N THR A 39 16.58 -14.11 -21.54
CA THR A 39 17.93 -13.85 -22.04
C THR A 39 18.99 -14.13 -20.98
N ASP A 40 20.25 -14.22 -21.38
CA ASP A 40 21.37 -14.37 -20.43
C ASP A 40 21.47 -13.17 -19.48
N HIS A 41 21.02 -11.99 -19.91
CA HIS A 41 20.96 -10.80 -19.05
C HIS A 41 19.86 -10.92 -17.99
N ASP A 42 18.68 -11.44 -18.35
CA ASP A 42 17.60 -11.69 -17.38
C ASP A 42 18.08 -12.68 -16.31
N LEU A 43 18.75 -13.76 -16.70
CA LEU A 43 19.33 -14.73 -15.76
C LEU A 43 20.39 -14.11 -14.86
N TYR A 44 21.25 -13.24 -15.40
CA TYR A 44 22.25 -12.54 -14.61
C TYR A 44 21.61 -11.63 -13.55
N LEU A 45 20.65 -10.79 -13.94
CA LEU A 45 19.95 -9.88 -13.01
C LEU A 45 19.14 -10.65 -11.96
N PHE A 46 18.52 -11.76 -12.35
CA PHE A 46 17.76 -12.62 -11.45
C PHE A 46 18.67 -13.20 -10.35
N ASN A 47 19.81 -13.77 -10.76
CA ASN A 47 20.79 -14.38 -9.85
C ASN A 47 21.55 -13.35 -9.00
N GLU A 48 21.69 -12.09 -9.45
CA GLU A 48 22.27 -11.00 -8.63
C GLU A 48 21.23 -10.38 -7.68
N GLY A 49 19.94 -10.57 -7.95
CA GLY A 49 18.87 -10.08 -7.07
C GLY A 49 18.47 -8.64 -7.36
N SER A 50 18.50 -8.22 -8.63
CA SER A 50 18.17 -6.86 -9.10
C SER A 50 17.19 -6.83 -10.27
N HIS A 51 16.56 -7.96 -10.61
CA HIS A 51 15.63 -8.02 -11.75
C HIS A 51 14.27 -7.39 -11.40
N LEU A 52 14.01 -6.18 -11.91
CA LEU A 52 12.77 -5.43 -11.60
C LEU A 52 11.54 -5.84 -12.42
N LYS A 53 11.72 -6.56 -13.53
CA LYS A 53 10.64 -6.92 -14.47
C LYS A 53 10.51 -8.42 -14.71
N LEU A 54 10.63 -9.23 -13.64
CA LEU A 54 10.52 -10.70 -13.75
C LEU A 54 9.18 -11.14 -14.34
N TYR A 55 8.11 -10.37 -14.11
CA TYR A 55 6.81 -10.62 -14.69
C TYR A 55 6.81 -10.66 -16.23
N GLU A 56 7.79 -10.09 -16.94
CA GLU A 56 7.86 -10.20 -18.41
C GLU A 56 8.47 -11.51 -18.90
N ARG A 57 8.98 -12.34 -17.98
CA ARG A 57 9.81 -13.52 -18.27
C ARG A 57 9.28 -14.78 -17.61
N LEU A 58 8.94 -14.68 -16.32
CA LEU A 58 8.33 -15.74 -15.52
C LEU A 58 6.80 -15.68 -15.61
N GLY A 59 6.15 -16.75 -15.20
CA GLY A 59 4.70 -16.87 -15.26
C GLY A 59 4.22 -17.53 -16.54
N SER A 60 3.04 -17.14 -17.00
CA SER A 60 2.44 -17.60 -18.26
C SER A 60 2.35 -16.46 -19.29
N HIS A 61 2.89 -16.69 -20.49
CA HIS A 61 2.94 -15.70 -21.57
C HIS A 61 2.45 -16.31 -22.88
N THR A 62 1.32 -15.80 -23.39
CA THR A 62 0.82 -16.21 -24.70
C THR A 62 1.76 -15.71 -25.82
N ARG A 63 2.13 -16.59 -26.75
CA ARG A 63 3.01 -16.25 -27.89
C ARG A 63 2.88 -17.23 -29.04
N VAL A 64 3.45 -16.86 -30.19
CA VAL A 64 3.60 -17.74 -31.35
C VAL A 64 5.01 -18.31 -31.39
N VAL A 65 5.15 -19.64 -31.48
CA VAL A 65 6.43 -20.34 -31.66
C VAL A 65 6.32 -21.26 -32.87
N ASN A 66 7.23 -21.11 -33.83
CA ASN A 66 7.24 -21.88 -35.09
C ASN A 66 5.88 -21.89 -35.82
N GLY A 67 5.17 -20.75 -35.79
CA GLY A 67 3.87 -20.59 -36.44
C GLY A 67 2.67 -21.18 -35.69
N ARG A 68 2.85 -21.65 -34.45
CA ARG A 68 1.76 -22.15 -33.60
C ARG A 68 1.56 -21.27 -32.38
N GLU A 69 0.30 -20.94 -32.08
CA GLU A 69 -0.10 -20.24 -30.86
C GLU A 69 -0.05 -21.17 -29.66
N GLY A 70 0.26 -20.60 -28.50
CA GLY A 70 0.33 -21.31 -27.24
C GLY A 70 0.85 -20.42 -26.14
N THR A 71 1.21 -21.03 -25.03
CA THR A 71 1.68 -20.32 -23.84
C THR A 71 3.05 -20.83 -23.42
N ASN A 72 3.97 -19.88 -23.19
CA ASN A 72 5.24 -20.17 -22.54
C ASN A 72 5.06 -20.06 -21.03
N PHE A 73 5.41 -21.12 -20.32
CA PHE A 73 5.41 -21.18 -18.86
C PHE A 73 6.84 -21.12 -18.35
N ALA A 74 7.08 -20.40 -17.25
CA ALA A 74 8.37 -20.37 -16.56
C ALA A 74 8.22 -20.17 -15.05
N VAL A 75 8.86 -21.02 -14.26
CA VAL A 75 8.77 -21.00 -12.78
C VAL A 75 10.11 -21.34 -12.13
N TRP A 76 10.45 -20.66 -11.03
CA TRP A 76 11.67 -20.92 -10.26
C TRP A 76 11.43 -22.03 -9.22
N ALA A 77 12.16 -23.14 -9.35
CA ALA A 77 12.09 -24.31 -8.48
C ALA A 77 13.43 -25.10 -8.53
N PRO A 78 14.53 -24.51 -8.03
CA PRO A 78 15.89 -25.04 -8.20
C PRO A 78 16.10 -26.46 -7.66
N ASP A 79 15.38 -26.82 -6.60
CA ASP A 79 15.52 -28.11 -5.91
C ASP A 79 14.48 -29.16 -6.35
N ALA A 80 13.69 -28.84 -7.38
CA ALA A 80 12.81 -29.81 -8.04
C ALA A 80 13.61 -30.84 -8.86
N ASP A 81 13.13 -32.09 -8.88
CA ASP A 81 13.59 -33.14 -9.80
C ASP A 81 12.85 -33.04 -11.13
N LYS A 82 11.54 -32.72 -11.08
CA LYS A 82 10.70 -32.49 -12.24
C LYS A 82 9.66 -31.41 -11.95
N VAL A 83 9.32 -30.65 -12.98
CA VAL A 83 8.21 -29.70 -12.94
C VAL A 83 7.33 -29.93 -14.16
N PHE A 84 6.02 -29.99 -13.94
CA PHE A 84 5.03 -30.13 -14.99
C PHE A 84 4.02 -28.98 -14.92
N VAL A 85 3.40 -28.66 -16.06
CA VAL A 85 2.23 -27.80 -16.11
C VAL A 85 0.99 -28.67 -16.26
N MET A 86 0.06 -28.53 -15.33
CA MET A 86 -1.25 -29.18 -15.40
C MET A 86 -2.35 -28.13 -15.46
N GLY A 87 -3.45 -28.44 -16.12
CA GLY A 87 -4.54 -27.49 -16.27
C GLY A 87 -5.76 -28.05 -16.94
N SER A 88 -6.73 -27.18 -17.17
CA SER A 88 -7.98 -27.50 -17.86
C SER A 88 -7.75 -28.16 -19.24
N PHE A 89 -6.76 -27.68 -20.00
CA PHE A 89 -6.39 -28.16 -21.34
C PHE A 89 -5.84 -29.59 -21.40
N ASN A 90 -5.41 -30.17 -20.27
CA ASN A 90 -4.92 -31.56 -20.20
C ASN A 90 -5.67 -32.42 -19.17
N GLY A 91 -6.85 -31.98 -18.74
CA GLY A 91 -7.68 -32.68 -17.75
C GLY A 91 -7.01 -32.78 -16.39
N TRP A 92 -6.17 -31.81 -16.01
CA TRP A 92 -5.39 -31.78 -14.78
C TRP A 92 -4.41 -32.96 -14.62
N ASN A 93 -3.91 -33.51 -15.75
CA ASN A 93 -2.93 -34.58 -15.71
C ASN A 93 -1.55 -34.04 -15.29
N LYS A 94 -1.14 -34.42 -14.07
CA LYS A 94 0.10 -34.00 -13.38
C LYS A 94 1.39 -34.27 -14.15
N THR A 95 1.41 -35.18 -15.10
CA THR A 95 2.63 -35.61 -15.81
C THR A 95 2.58 -35.40 -17.31
N ALA A 96 1.53 -34.73 -17.82
CA ALA A 96 1.30 -34.62 -19.26
C ALA A 96 2.23 -33.62 -19.97
N GLN A 97 2.61 -32.51 -19.32
CA GLN A 97 3.43 -31.46 -19.92
C GLN A 97 4.62 -31.14 -19.03
N GLU A 98 5.76 -31.77 -19.29
CA GLU A 98 7.01 -31.55 -18.55
C GLU A 98 7.66 -30.22 -18.97
N LEU A 99 8.12 -29.44 -18.00
CA LEU A 99 8.99 -28.29 -18.21
C LEU A 99 10.46 -28.71 -18.15
N HIS A 100 11.34 -27.89 -18.69
CA HIS A 100 12.78 -28.19 -18.73
C HIS A 100 13.61 -27.13 -18.00
N PRO A 101 14.65 -27.53 -17.27
CA PRO A 101 15.48 -26.60 -16.52
C PRO A 101 16.30 -25.73 -17.49
N ARG A 102 16.31 -24.42 -17.23
CA ARG A 102 17.09 -23.43 -17.95
C ARG A 102 18.51 -23.36 -17.40
N GLY A 103 19.38 -24.25 -17.87
CA GLY A 103 20.77 -24.31 -17.45
C GLY A 103 20.89 -24.56 -15.93
N GLN A 104 21.63 -23.70 -15.23
CA GLN A 104 21.82 -23.77 -13.77
C GLN A 104 21.02 -22.70 -13.01
N SER A 105 20.06 -22.03 -13.65
CA SER A 105 19.29 -20.93 -13.05
C SER A 105 18.27 -21.39 -11.99
N GLY A 106 17.93 -22.68 -11.97
CA GLY A 106 16.80 -23.19 -11.18
C GLY A 106 15.42 -22.84 -11.75
N ILE A 107 15.35 -22.15 -12.89
CA ILE A 107 14.09 -21.87 -13.59
C ILE A 107 13.76 -23.04 -14.51
N TRP A 108 12.51 -23.47 -14.47
CA TRP A 108 11.92 -24.47 -15.36
C TRP A 108 11.02 -23.77 -16.36
N GLU A 109 11.19 -24.07 -17.66
CA GLU A 109 10.41 -23.42 -18.72
C GLU A 109 9.97 -24.38 -19.82
N GLY A 110 8.93 -23.98 -20.57
CA GLY A 110 8.41 -24.76 -21.69
C GLY A 110 7.26 -24.05 -22.41
N PHE A 111 7.15 -24.31 -23.72
CA PHE A 111 6.05 -23.82 -24.54
C PHE A 111 5.01 -24.93 -24.72
N VAL A 112 3.77 -24.68 -24.30
CA VAL A 112 2.65 -25.60 -24.48
C VAL A 112 1.74 -25.04 -25.57
N PRO A 113 1.60 -25.74 -26.72
CA PRO A 113 0.77 -25.26 -27.82
C PRO A 113 -0.72 -25.34 -27.48
N ASP A 114 -1.51 -24.51 -28.15
CA ASP A 114 -2.97 -24.46 -28.06
C ASP A 114 -3.51 -24.17 -26.65
N VAL A 115 -2.66 -23.68 -25.74
CA VAL A 115 -3.04 -23.14 -24.43
C VAL A 115 -3.06 -21.62 -24.53
N GLY A 116 -4.17 -21.00 -24.15
CA GLY A 116 -4.41 -19.59 -24.36
C GLY A 116 -5.10 -18.90 -23.19
N HIS A 117 -5.59 -17.69 -23.45
CA HIS A 117 -6.26 -16.85 -22.47
C HIS A 117 -7.42 -17.59 -21.78
N SER A 118 -7.54 -17.39 -20.47
CA SER A 118 -8.53 -18.02 -19.58
C SER A 118 -8.31 -19.50 -19.23
N ASP A 119 -7.29 -20.17 -19.78
CA ASP A 119 -6.97 -21.53 -19.35
C ASP A 119 -6.44 -21.55 -17.91
N ALA A 120 -7.12 -22.31 -17.05
CA ALA A 120 -6.68 -22.52 -15.67
C ALA A 120 -5.53 -23.54 -15.61
N TYR A 121 -4.48 -23.24 -14.83
CA TYR A 121 -3.29 -24.07 -14.69
C TYR A 121 -2.66 -24.01 -13.28
N LYS A 122 -1.81 -25.00 -13.01
CA LYS A 122 -0.91 -25.09 -11.86
C LYS A 122 0.40 -25.74 -12.28
N TYR A 123 1.44 -25.54 -11.47
CA TYR A 123 2.67 -26.33 -11.56
C TYR A 123 2.56 -27.55 -10.65
N HIS A 124 2.82 -28.74 -11.19
CA HIS A 124 3.05 -29.92 -10.37
C HIS A 124 4.57 -30.08 -10.18
N VAL A 125 5.03 -29.93 -8.94
CA VAL A 125 6.45 -29.93 -8.58
C VAL A 125 6.78 -31.23 -7.86
N VAL A 126 7.75 -31.98 -8.40
CA VAL A 126 8.31 -33.18 -7.80
C VAL A 126 9.69 -32.82 -7.27
N SER A 127 9.87 -32.85 -5.95
CA SER A 127 11.14 -32.49 -5.31
C SER A 127 12.16 -33.62 -5.41
N ARG A 128 13.45 -33.24 -5.37
CA ARG A 128 14.56 -34.19 -5.20
C ARG A 128 14.62 -34.77 -3.79
N TYR A 129 13.92 -34.13 -2.85
CA TYR A 129 14.00 -34.42 -1.43
C TYR A 129 12.74 -35.13 -0.93
N HIS A 130 12.96 -36.17 -0.12
CA HIS A 130 11.95 -36.81 0.72
C HIS A 130 10.68 -37.32 0.02
N GLY A 131 10.70 -37.48 -1.31
CA GLY A 131 9.51 -37.85 -2.09
C GLY A 131 8.41 -36.80 -2.02
N TYR A 132 8.76 -35.53 -1.78
CA TYR A 132 7.80 -34.44 -1.71
C TYR A 132 7.29 -34.08 -3.10
N GLU A 133 5.97 -34.05 -3.26
CA GLU A 133 5.27 -33.65 -4.47
C GLU A 133 4.12 -32.71 -4.13
N VAL A 134 3.94 -31.64 -4.90
CA VAL A 134 2.95 -30.60 -4.59
C VAL A 134 2.40 -29.92 -5.84
N ASP A 135 1.15 -29.46 -5.77
CA ASP A 135 0.52 -28.67 -6.83
C ASP A 135 0.49 -27.19 -6.41
N LYS A 136 1.22 -26.35 -7.14
CA LYS A 136 1.43 -24.93 -6.84
C LYS A 136 0.68 -24.03 -7.80
N ALA A 137 0.07 -22.99 -7.27
CA ALA A 137 -0.27 -21.81 -8.05
C ALA A 137 1.03 -21.15 -8.54
N ASP A 138 0.94 -20.45 -9.67
CA ASP A 138 2.06 -19.71 -10.24
C ASP A 138 2.38 -18.48 -9.36
N PRO A 139 3.60 -18.37 -8.82
CA PRO A 139 4.03 -17.20 -8.05
C PRO A 139 3.89 -15.87 -8.79
N VAL A 140 3.92 -15.90 -10.12
CA VAL A 140 3.88 -14.75 -11.03
C VAL A 140 2.62 -14.78 -11.92
N ALA A 141 1.53 -15.39 -11.42
CA ALA A 141 0.23 -15.35 -12.10
C ALA A 141 -0.28 -13.91 -12.24
N PHE A 142 -0.86 -13.58 -13.40
CA PHE A 142 -1.55 -12.30 -13.62
C PHE A 142 -3.03 -12.35 -13.27
N HIS A 143 -3.61 -13.54 -13.22
CA HIS A 143 -4.98 -13.76 -12.80
C HIS A 143 -5.08 -15.13 -12.11
N ALA A 144 -6.07 -15.27 -11.23
CA ALA A 144 -6.31 -16.47 -10.46
C ALA A 144 -7.80 -16.79 -10.44
N GLU A 145 -8.14 -18.05 -10.20
CA GLU A 145 -9.51 -18.43 -9.92
C GLU A 145 -10.00 -17.78 -8.62
N THR A 146 -11.30 -17.47 -8.56
CA THR A 146 -11.91 -16.94 -7.33
C THR A 146 -11.82 -17.95 -6.17
N PRO A 147 -11.28 -17.54 -5.01
CA PRO A 147 -11.23 -18.38 -3.82
C PRO A 147 -12.60 -18.98 -3.47
N SER A 148 -12.68 -20.22 -2.99
CA SER A 148 -11.58 -21.08 -2.51
C SER A 148 -10.83 -21.87 -3.58
N ARG A 149 -11.09 -21.65 -4.87
CA ARG A 149 -10.25 -22.22 -5.94
C ARG A 149 -8.87 -21.57 -5.96
N THR A 150 -7.88 -22.29 -6.48
CA THR A 150 -6.46 -21.97 -6.29
C THR A 150 -5.62 -22.09 -7.56
N ALA A 151 -6.22 -22.32 -8.72
CA ALA A 151 -5.45 -22.32 -9.95
C ALA A 151 -5.14 -20.89 -10.41
N SER A 152 -3.98 -20.74 -11.05
CA SER A 152 -3.65 -19.57 -11.85
C SER A 152 -4.40 -19.64 -13.17
N ILE A 153 -4.60 -18.48 -13.80
CA ILE A 153 -5.27 -18.38 -15.10
C ILE A 153 -4.31 -17.70 -16.08
N VAL A 154 -4.11 -18.31 -17.24
CA VAL A 154 -3.32 -17.70 -18.32
C VAL A 154 -4.02 -16.41 -18.75
N TRP A 155 -3.34 -15.28 -18.63
CA TRP A 155 -3.95 -13.97 -18.83
C TRP A 155 -3.00 -13.00 -19.52
N ASN A 156 -3.56 -12.10 -20.34
CA ASN A 156 -2.83 -11.02 -20.98
C ASN A 156 -3.27 -9.69 -20.36
N LEU A 157 -2.37 -8.72 -20.29
CA LEU A 157 -2.58 -7.44 -19.59
C LEU A 157 -2.79 -6.26 -20.54
N ASP A 158 -3.25 -6.51 -21.77
CA ASP A 158 -3.55 -5.46 -22.73
C ASP A 158 -4.70 -4.57 -22.24
N TYR A 159 -4.49 -3.25 -22.22
CA TYR A 159 -5.45 -2.23 -21.82
C TYR A 159 -5.09 -0.86 -22.42
N GLU A 160 -6.08 -0.08 -22.84
CA GLU A 160 -5.90 1.26 -23.40
C GLU A 160 -6.17 2.33 -22.34
N TRP A 161 -5.11 2.83 -21.70
CA TRP A 161 -5.16 3.87 -20.68
C TRP A 161 -5.54 5.24 -21.23
N ARG A 162 -6.28 6.03 -20.45
CA ARG A 162 -6.70 7.40 -20.78
C ARG A 162 -6.29 8.43 -19.72
N ASP A 163 -5.22 8.14 -19.01
CA ASP A 163 -4.71 8.92 -17.88
C ASP A 163 -3.41 9.67 -18.18
N GLN A 164 -3.07 9.92 -19.45
CA GLN A 164 -1.80 10.54 -19.82
C GLN A 164 -1.61 11.93 -19.19
N ASP A 165 -2.69 12.72 -19.10
CA ASP A 165 -2.68 14.02 -18.42
C ASP A 165 -2.38 13.88 -16.92
N TRP A 166 -2.93 12.85 -16.27
CA TRP A 166 -2.62 12.52 -14.88
C TRP A 166 -1.15 12.16 -14.73
N MET A 167 -0.67 11.18 -15.51
CA MET A 167 0.69 10.68 -15.44
C MET A 167 1.74 11.80 -15.66
N SER A 168 1.43 12.78 -16.51
CA SER A 168 2.29 13.95 -16.72
C SER A 168 2.39 14.91 -15.52
N SER A 169 1.35 14.96 -14.67
CA SER A 169 1.24 15.86 -13.51
C SER A 169 1.41 15.17 -12.15
N ARG A 170 1.53 13.84 -12.13
CA ARG A 170 1.63 12.98 -10.94
C ARG A 170 2.66 13.49 -9.92
N ALA A 171 3.86 13.83 -10.37
CA ALA A 171 4.94 14.28 -9.48
C ALA A 171 4.60 15.56 -8.70
N GLN A 172 3.85 16.49 -9.31
CA GLN A 172 3.41 17.71 -8.63
C GLN A 172 2.37 17.38 -7.54
N ARG A 173 1.42 16.49 -7.87
CA ARG A 173 0.29 16.12 -7.02
C ARG A 173 0.71 15.28 -5.80
N ASN A 174 1.77 14.50 -5.95
CA ASN A 174 2.30 13.65 -4.89
C ASN A 174 3.51 14.27 -4.16
N SER A 175 3.85 15.53 -4.45
CA SER A 175 5.02 16.18 -3.83
C SER A 175 4.82 16.41 -2.33
N PHE A 176 5.92 16.54 -1.58
CA PHE A 176 5.88 16.92 -0.15
C PHE A 176 5.16 18.25 0.11
N HIS A 177 5.12 19.12 -0.90
CA HIS A 177 4.48 20.43 -0.85
C HIS A 177 3.02 20.40 -1.31
N ALA A 178 2.48 19.27 -1.76
CA ALA A 178 1.10 19.14 -2.16
C ALA A 178 0.19 18.89 -0.95
N ALA A 179 -1.09 19.26 -1.09
CA ALA A 179 -2.13 18.80 -0.19
C ALA A 179 -2.39 17.30 -0.42
N ILE A 180 -2.01 16.45 0.53
CA ILE A 180 -2.27 15.01 0.50
C ILE A 180 -3.24 14.65 1.63
N SER A 181 -4.46 14.35 1.23
CA SER A 181 -5.53 13.81 2.07
C SER A 181 -6.05 12.51 1.45
N ILE A 182 -5.91 11.43 2.20
CA ILE A 182 -6.07 10.04 1.78
C ILE A 182 -7.35 9.47 2.39
N TYR A 183 -8.19 8.89 1.53
CA TYR A 183 -9.32 8.06 1.95
C TYR A 183 -8.93 6.59 1.87
N GLU A 184 -8.73 5.94 3.01
CA GLU A 184 -8.34 4.53 3.08
C GLU A 184 -9.60 3.64 2.95
N VAL A 185 -9.54 2.64 2.07
CA VAL A 185 -10.69 1.86 1.61
C VAL A 185 -10.37 0.37 1.55
N HIS A 186 -11.16 -0.44 2.24
CA HIS A 186 -11.27 -1.86 1.92
C HIS A 186 -12.38 -2.07 0.88
N LEU A 187 -12.00 -2.41 -0.34
CA LEU A 187 -12.88 -2.40 -1.52
C LEU A 187 -14.16 -3.23 -1.32
N GLY A 188 -14.02 -4.46 -0.80
CA GLY A 188 -15.14 -5.39 -0.64
C GLY A 188 -16.15 -5.05 0.47
N SER A 189 -15.83 -4.11 1.37
CA SER A 189 -16.74 -3.72 2.46
C SER A 189 -17.13 -2.25 2.44
N TRP A 190 -16.60 -1.46 1.51
CA TRP A 190 -17.04 -0.06 1.35
C TRP A 190 -18.53 0.01 1.03
N ARG A 191 -18.95 -0.73 0.00
CA ARG A 191 -20.35 -0.86 -0.39
C ARG A 191 -20.59 -2.20 -1.10
N ARG A 192 -21.69 -2.86 -0.75
CA ARG A 192 -22.19 -4.09 -1.38
C ARG A 192 -23.57 -3.83 -1.96
N ILE A 193 -24.11 -4.81 -2.69
CA ILE A 193 -25.44 -4.75 -3.30
C ILE A 193 -26.40 -5.61 -2.47
N PRO A 194 -27.24 -5.03 -1.58
CA PRO A 194 -28.15 -5.79 -0.73
C PRO A 194 -29.13 -6.66 -1.52
N GLU A 195 -29.60 -6.17 -2.65
CA GLU A 195 -30.57 -6.84 -3.54
C GLU A 195 -29.98 -8.11 -4.19
N GLU A 196 -28.66 -8.23 -4.23
CA GLU A 196 -27.92 -9.37 -4.78
C GLU A 196 -27.22 -10.17 -3.68
N ASN A 197 -27.93 -10.42 -2.56
CA ASN A 197 -27.40 -11.17 -1.41
C ASN A 197 -26.10 -10.59 -0.84
N ASN A 198 -26.00 -9.25 -0.75
CA ASN A 198 -24.79 -8.55 -0.30
C ASN A 198 -23.54 -8.88 -1.13
N ARG A 199 -23.70 -9.09 -2.45
CA ARG A 199 -22.58 -9.24 -3.39
C ARG A 199 -21.65 -8.02 -3.33
N TRP A 200 -20.35 -8.25 -3.48
CA TRP A 200 -19.37 -7.21 -3.73
C TRP A 200 -19.66 -6.42 -4.99
N LEU A 201 -19.37 -5.12 -4.98
CA LEU A 201 -19.22 -4.37 -6.22
C LEU A 201 -17.97 -4.86 -6.95
N SER A 202 -18.07 -5.04 -8.26
CA SER A 202 -16.90 -5.22 -9.12
C SER A 202 -16.07 -3.95 -9.22
N TYR A 203 -14.82 -4.05 -9.68
CA TYR A 203 -13.95 -2.90 -9.94
C TYR A 203 -14.62 -1.88 -10.88
N ARG A 204 -15.39 -2.33 -11.88
CA ARG A 204 -16.13 -1.43 -12.79
C ARG A 204 -17.31 -0.74 -12.13
N GLU A 205 -18.06 -1.45 -11.28
CA GLU A 205 -19.23 -0.90 -10.61
C GLU A 205 -18.84 0.12 -9.52
N ILE A 206 -17.72 -0.11 -8.83
CA ILE A 206 -17.26 0.78 -7.75
C ILE A 206 -16.57 2.03 -8.29
N ALA A 207 -15.85 1.97 -9.41
CA ALA A 207 -15.08 3.09 -9.96
C ALA A 207 -15.84 4.43 -10.03
N PRO A 208 -17.01 4.52 -10.71
CA PRO A 208 -17.74 5.79 -10.76
C PRO A 208 -18.27 6.23 -9.38
N LYS A 209 -18.73 5.27 -8.56
CA LYS A 209 -19.31 5.57 -7.24
C LYS A 209 -18.25 6.11 -6.28
N LEU A 210 -17.07 5.50 -6.29
CA LEU A 210 -15.96 5.90 -5.43
C LEU A 210 -15.36 7.23 -5.89
N ALA A 211 -15.15 7.41 -7.19
CA ALA A 211 -14.65 8.67 -7.74
C ALA A 211 -15.60 9.85 -7.40
N GLU A 212 -16.91 9.68 -7.59
CA GLU A 212 -17.92 10.68 -7.22
C GLU A 212 -17.86 11.00 -5.72
N TYR A 213 -17.81 9.98 -4.87
CA TYR A 213 -17.77 10.15 -3.42
C TYR A 213 -16.48 10.85 -2.95
N VAL A 214 -15.32 10.40 -3.42
CA VAL A 214 -14.01 10.96 -3.07
C VAL A 214 -13.90 12.40 -3.55
N ALA A 215 -14.40 12.71 -4.75
CA ALA A 215 -14.46 14.07 -5.27
C ALA A 215 -15.40 14.97 -4.46
N GLN A 216 -16.60 14.48 -4.12
CA GLN A 216 -17.56 15.20 -3.27
C GLN A 216 -16.95 15.52 -1.89
N MET A 217 -16.22 14.56 -1.31
CA MET A 217 -15.55 14.71 -0.02
C MET A 217 -14.25 15.51 -0.11
N GLY A 218 -13.77 15.83 -1.32
CA GLY A 218 -12.58 16.65 -1.54
C GLY A 218 -11.25 15.95 -1.24
N PHE A 219 -11.24 14.63 -1.02
CA PHE A 219 -10.02 13.85 -0.88
C PHE A 219 -9.17 13.92 -2.17
N THR A 220 -7.88 13.64 -2.03
CA THR A 220 -6.90 13.74 -3.14
C THR A 220 -6.38 12.38 -3.57
N HIS A 221 -6.41 11.41 -2.65
CA HIS A 221 -5.89 10.07 -2.82
C HIS A 221 -6.90 9.07 -2.28
N VAL A 222 -6.93 7.88 -2.87
CA VAL A 222 -7.49 6.67 -2.28
C VAL A 222 -6.35 5.73 -1.96
N GLU A 223 -6.33 5.19 -0.74
CA GLU A 223 -5.44 4.10 -0.36
C GLU A 223 -6.26 2.83 -0.26
N PHE A 224 -5.94 1.83 -1.07
CA PHE A 224 -6.59 0.53 -0.99
C PHE A 224 -5.81 -0.39 -0.07
N LEU A 225 -6.50 -1.01 0.89
CA LEU A 225 -6.03 -2.25 1.51
C LEU A 225 -5.66 -3.28 0.41
N PRO A 226 -4.82 -4.29 0.71
CA PRO A 226 -4.19 -5.07 -0.35
C PRO A 226 -5.19 -5.67 -1.34
N LEU A 227 -4.99 -5.32 -2.62
CA LEU A 227 -5.78 -5.83 -3.74
C LEU A 227 -5.14 -7.06 -4.40
N THR A 228 -3.98 -7.50 -3.93
CA THR A 228 -3.34 -8.76 -4.33
C THR A 228 -4.24 -9.96 -4.03
N GLU A 229 -4.11 -11.03 -4.82
CA GLU A 229 -4.90 -12.23 -4.56
C GLU A 229 -4.51 -12.88 -3.23
N HIS A 230 -5.53 -13.26 -2.46
CA HIS A 230 -5.40 -13.81 -1.11
C HIS A 230 -6.52 -14.82 -0.84
N PRO A 231 -6.24 -15.98 -0.23
CA PRO A 231 -7.20 -17.06 -0.08
C PRO A 231 -8.27 -16.73 0.96
N PHE A 232 -7.86 -16.12 2.09
CA PHE A 232 -8.75 -15.84 3.22
C PHE A 232 -9.19 -14.38 3.25
N TYR A 233 -10.48 -14.12 3.01
CA TYR A 233 -11.05 -12.77 2.96
C TYR A 233 -10.91 -12.02 4.30
N GLY A 234 -10.96 -12.73 5.43
CA GLY A 234 -10.77 -12.15 6.76
C GLY A 234 -9.35 -11.71 7.10
N SER A 235 -8.36 -11.99 6.23
CA SER A 235 -7.03 -11.38 6.32
C SER A 235 -7.00 -9.93 5.80
N TRP A 236 -8.12 -9.47 5.22
CA TRP A 236 -8.27 -8.15 4.59
C TRP A 236 -7.31 -7.87 3.43
N GLY A 237 -6.64 -8.93 2.95
CA GLY A 237 -5.62 -8.86 1.90
C GLY A 237 -4.19 -9.08 2.40
N TYR A 238 -3.93 -8.95 3.70
CA TYR A 238 -2.57 -9.01 4.24
C TYR A 238 -1.92 -10.39 4.18
N GLN A 239 -2.69 -11.47 4.02
CA GLN A 239 -2.14 -12.80 3.74
C GLN A 239 -2.14 -13.10 2.24
N THR A 240 -1.25 -12.41 1.52
CA THR A 240 -1.16 -12.47 0.06
C THR A 240 -0.54 -13.78 -0.45
N THR A 241 -1.13 -14.36 -1.49
CA THR A 241 -0.58 -15.51 -2.24
C THR A 241 -0.31 -15.18 -3.71
N GLY A 242 -1.06 -14.26 -4.33
CA GLY A 242 -0.86 -13.82 -5.71
C GLY A 242 -0.31 -12.39 -5.78
N TYR A 243 1.00 -12.26 -5.73
CA TYR A 243 1.72 -10.97 -5.70
C TYR A 243 1.62 -10.16 -7.00
N PHE A 244 1.30 -10.82 -8.11
CA PHE A 244 1.18 -10.25 -9.46
C PHE A 244 -0.25 -10.33 -10.02
N ALA A 245 -1.22 -10.71 -9.18
CA ALA A 245 -2.62 -10.82 -9.59
C ALA A 245 -3.49 -9.95 -8.67
N PRO A 246 -4.32 -9.06 -9.21
CA PRO A 246 -5.41 -8.49 -8.43
C PRO A 246 -6.41 -9.58 -8.07
N THR A 247 -7.02 -9.48 -6.89
CA THR A 247 -7.99 -10.46 -6.42
C THR A 247 -9.16 -10.56 -7.38
N SER A 248 -9.44 -11.79 -7.79
CA SER A 248 -10.51 -12.11 -8.74
C SER A 248 -11.92 -11.93 -8.16
N ARG A 249 -12.04 -11.64 -6.85
CA ARG A 249 -13.32 -11.36 -6.18
C ARG A 249 -14.12 -10.22 -6.81
N TYR A 250 -13.42 -9.25 -7.40
CA TYR A 250 -14.04 -8.02 -7.91
C TYR A 250 -13.98 -7.89 -9.45
N GLY A 251 -13.45 -8.89 -10.16
CA GLY A 251 -13.39 -8.90 -11.62
C GLY A 251 -12.00 -9.26 -12.15
N THR A 252 -11.74 -8.82 -13.38
CA THR A 252 -10.51 -9.12 -14.13
C THR A 252 -9.41 -8.08 -13.85
N PRO A 253 -8.15 -8.37 -14.18
CA PRO A 253 -7.06 -7.40 -14.21
C PRO A 253 -7.40 -6.08 -14.92
N GLN A 254 -8.04 -6.15 -16.09
CA GLN A 254 -8.45 -4.97 -16.86
C GLN A 254 -9.54 -4.16 -16.15
N ASP A 255 -10.36 -4.79 -15.30
CA ASP A 255 -11.37 -4.08 -14.52
C ASP A 255 -10.72 -3.24 -13.41
N LEU A 256 -9.62 -3.72 -12.81
CA LEU A 256 -8.81 -2.90 -11.91
C LEU A 256 -8.09 -1.78 -12.65
N MET A 257 -7.51 -2.04 -13.83
CA MET A 257 -6.93 -0.97 -14.66
C MET A 257 -7.97 0.12 -14.96
N TYR A 258 -9.21 -0.28 -15.28
CA TYR A 258 -10.32 0.66 -15.45
C TYR A 258 -10.64 1.46 -14.17
N LEU A 259 -10.61 0.84 -12.99
CA LEU A 259 -10.81 1.57 -11.74
C LEU A 259 -9.73 2.65 -11.55
N VAL A 260 -8.46 2.30 -11.74
CA VAL A 260 -7.35 3.24 -11.59
C VAL A 260 -7.42 4.36 -12.64
N ASP A 261 -7.62 4.01 -13.91
CA ASP A 261 -7.76 4.98 -15.01
C ASP A 261 -8.91 5.95 -14.75
N TYR A 262 -10.05 5.43 -14.28
CA TYR A 262 -11.20 6.26 -13.94
C TYR A 262 -10.91 7.23 -12.79
N LEU A 263 -10.21 6.79 -11.73
CA LEU A 263 -9.81 7.64 -10.62
C LEU A 263 -8.84 8.74 -11.08
N HIS A 264 -7.85 8.39 -11.91
CA HIS A 264 -6.89 9.34 -12.49
C HIS A 264 -7.57 10.43 -13.34
N GLN A 265 -8.54 10.03 -14.19
CA GLN A 265 -9.35 10.97 -14.97
C GLN A 265 -10.17 11.94 -14.11
N HIS A 266 -10.45 11.57 -12.86
CA HIS A 266 -11.13 12.42 -11.87
C HIS A 266 -10.16 13.11 -10.91
N GLY A 267 -8.85 13.06 -11.19
CA GLY A 267 -7.82 13.76 -10.43
C GLY A 267 -7.55 13.17 -9.05
N ILE A 268 -7.80 11.87 -8.88
CA ILE A 268 -7.61 11.12 -7.62
C ILE A 268 -6.44 10.15 -7.79
N ALA A 269 -5.46 10.25 -6.91
CA ALA A 269 -4.32 9.33 -6.88
C ALA A 269 -4.68 7.99 -6.22
N VAL A 270 -3.98 6.92 -6.60
CA VAL A 270 -4.17 5.58 -6.04
C VAL A 270 -2.92 5.10 -5.32
N ILE A 271 -3.05 4.82 -4.02
CA ILE A 271 -2.04 4.14 -3.19
C ILE A 271 -2.50 2.69 -2.98
N LEU A 272 -1.56 1.75 -3.04
CA LEU A 272 -1.82 0.34 -2.77
C LEU A 272 -1.02 -0.12 -1.55
N ASP A 273 -1.70 -0.77 -0.62
CA ASP A 273 -1.03 -1.55 0.42
C ASP A 273 -0.36 -2.77 -0.20
N TRP A 274 0.96 -2.80 -0.10
CA TRP A 274 1.81 -3.85 -0.62
C TRP A 274 2.49 -4.56 0.55
N VAL A 275 2.46 -5.90 0.52
CA VAL A 275 2.78 -6.72 1.69
C VAL A 275 4.05 -7.56 1.45
N PRO A 276 5.26 -6.98 1.55
CA PRO A 276 6.51 -7.71 1.41
C PRO A 276 7.00 -8.34 2.72
N SER A 277 6.30 -8.13 3.84
CA SER A 277 6.76 -8.49 5.18
C SER A 277 6.65 -10.00 5.46
N HIS A 278 5.63 -10.65 4.90
CA HIS A 278 5.32 -12.06 5.16
C HIS A 278 4.35 -12.64 4.12
N PHE A 279 4.13 -13.96 4.16
CA PHE A 279 3.13 -14.66 3.33
C PHE A 279 2.56 -15.88 4.09
N PRO A 280 1.33 -16.33 3.79
CA PRO A 280 0.69 -17.41 4.55
C PRO A 280 1.28 -18.79 4.24
N THR A 281 0.94 -19.77 5.07
CA THR A 281 1.48 -21.14 5.02
C THR A 281 0.74 -22.08 4.07
N ASP A 282 -0.22 -21.57 3.27
CA ASP A 282 -1.01 -22.38 2.34
C ASP A 282 -0.13 -23.19 1.36
N ASP A 283 -0.33 -24.52 1.35
CA ASP A 283 0.46 -25.48 0.57
C ASP A 283 0.46 -25.18 -0.94
N PHE A 284 -0.61 -24.58 -1.48
CA PHE A 284 -0.69 -24.26 -2.90
C PHE A 284 0.13 -23.02 -3.30
N ALA A 285 0.59 -22.22 -2.33
CA ALA A 285 1.24 -20.93 -2.54
C ALA A 285 2.78 -21.04 -2.40
N LEU A 286 3.44 -20.02 -1.83
CA LEU A 286 4.92 -19.91 -1.85
C LEU A 286 5.65 -20.83 -0.85
N GLY A 287 4.99 -21.28 0.23
CA GLY A 287 5.64 -22.03 1.30
C GLY A 287 6.19 -23.37 0.83
N TYR A 288 7.42 -23.72 1.22
CA TYR A 288 8.07 -24.99 0.91
C TYR A 288 8.04 -25.37 -0.59
N PHE A 289 8.21 -24.37 -1.46
CA PHE A 289 7.74 -24.39 -2.84
C PHE A 289 8.20 -25.60 -3.68
N ASP A 290 9.49 -25.95 -3.57
CA ASP A 290 10.15 -27.02 -4.34
C ASP A 290 10.62 -28.19 -3.48
N GLY A 291 10.03 -28.32 -2.29
CA GLY A 291 10.45 -29.28 -1.27
C GLY A 291 11.61 -28.79 -0.40
N THR A 292 11.92 -27.50 -0.45
CA THR A 292 12.85 -26.80 0.44
C THR A 292 12.25 -25.46 0.90
N HIS A 293 12.86 -24.84 1.91
CA HIS A 293 12.56 -23.45 2.28
C HIS A 293 13.12 -22.49 1.22
N LEU A 294 12.33 -22.27 0.17
CA LEU A 294 12.72 -21.55 -1.04
C LEU A 294 12.57 -20.04 -0.87
N TYR A 295 11.32 -19.60 -0.65
CA TYR A 295 10.96 -18.18 -0.48
C TYR A 295 11.15 -17.73 0.96
N GLU A 296 10.82 -18.59 1.92
CA GLU A 296 11.01 -18.38 3.35
C GLU A 296 12.42 -18.75 3.81
N HIS A 297 12.83 -18.19 4.94
CA HIS A 297 14.10 -18.57 5.56
C HIS A 297 14.00 -19.94 6.24
N SER A 298 15.00 -20.81 6.04
CA SER A 298 14.99 -22.18 6.57
C SER A 298 15.08 -22.30 8.09
N ASP A 299 15.76 -21.37 8.75
CA ASP A 299 15.72 -21.25 10.21
C ASP A 299 14.38 -20.62 10.65
N PRO A 300 13.52 -21.34 11.39
CA PRO A 300 12.21 -20.85 11.81
C PRO A 300 12.28 -19.62 12.74
N ARG A 301 13.42 -19.42 13.42
CA ARG A 301 13.67 -18.22 14.24
C ARG A 301 13.86 -16.95 13.42
N LYS A 302 14.00 -17.09 12.09
CA LYS A 302 14.07 -15.99 11.11
C LYS A 302 12.93 -16.06 10.10
N GLY A 303 12.43 -17.26 9.80
CA GLY A 303 11.49 -17.53 8.72
C GLY A 303 10.01 -17.59 9.11
N ILE A 304 9.63 -17.41 10.39
CA ILE A 304 8.24 -17.52 10.84
C ILE A 304 7.84 -16.37 11.76
N HIS A 305 6.72 -15.71 11.47
CA HIS A 305 6.01 -14.87 12.43
C HIS A 305 5.06 -15.74 13.26
N LYS A 306 5.42 -15.99 14.53
CA LYS A 306 4.69 -16.93 15.40
C LYS A 306 3.25 -16.49 15.69
N ASP A 307 3.05 -15.19 15.93
CA ASP A 307 1.73 -14.67 16.30
C ASP A 307 0.75 -14.62 15.12
N TRP A 308 1.28 -14.62 13.89
CA TRP A 308 0.48 -14.53 12.66
C TRP A 308 0.39 -15.85 11.90
N ASP A 309 1.07 -16.89 12.39
CA ASP A 309 1.21 -18.19 11.74
C ASP A 309 1.53 -18.09 10.24
N SER A 310 2.57 -17.31 9.92
CA SER A 310 2.95 -17.00 8.54
C SER A 310 4.47 -17.05 8.35
N TYR A 311 4.89 -17.25 7.10
CA TYR A 311 6.29 -17.28 6.72
C TYR A 311 6.84 -15.89 6.45
N ILE A 312 8.13 -15.70 6.74
CA ILE A 312 8.90 -14.49 6.46
C ILE A 312 9.80 -14.75 5.27
N PHE A 313 9.79 -13.85 4.29
CA PHE A 313 10.66 -13.93 3.13
C PHE A 313 12.15 -13.95 3.52
N ASN A 314 12.93 -14.75 2.81
CA ASN A 314 14.38 -14.76 2.91
C ASN A 314 14.97 -13.60 2.10
N TYR A 315 14.97 -12.40 2.66
CA TYR A 315 15.49 -11.18 2.01
C TYR A 315 16.97 -11.28 1.58
N GLY A 316 17.73 -12.18 2.20
CA GLY A 316 19.13 -12.45 1.84
C GLY A 316 19.30 -13.24 0.55
N ARG A 317 18.26 -13.97 0.11
CA ARG A 317 18.28 -14.75 -1.13
C ARG A 317 17.99 -13.85 -2.32
N HIS A 318 18.87 -13.88 -3.31
CA HIS A 318 18.87 -12.94 -4.43
C HIS A 318 17.60 -13.04 -5.26
N GLU A 319 17.18 -14.25 -5.59
CA GLU A 319 15.99 -14.53 -6.39
C GLU A 319 14.71 -14.09 -5.69
N VAL A 320 14.63 -14.26 -4.35
CA VAL A 320 13.52 -13.78 -3.52
C VAL A 320 13.47 -12.25 -3.51
N ARG A 321 14.64 -11.60 -3.41
CA ARG A 321 14.73 -10.15 -3.54
C ARG A 321 14.28 -9.68 -4.93
N SER A 322 14.70 -10.34 -6.01
CA SER A 322 14.21 -10.02 -7.37
C SER A 322 12.69 -10.20 -7.48
N PHE A 323 12.13 -11.26 -6.90
CA PHE A 323 10.68 -11.50 -6.86
C PHE A 323 9.92 -10.34 -6.21
N LEU A 324 10.35 -9.90 -5.02
CA LEU A 324 9.71 -8.81 -4.30
C LEU A 324 9.91 -7.45 -4.99
N LEU A 325 11.12 -7.15 -5.45
CA LEU A 325 11.37 -5.91 -6.22
C LEU A 325 10.52 -5.86 -7.49
N SER A 326 10.36 -7.01 -8.15
CA SER A 326 9.53 -7.12 -9.33
C SER A 326 8.03 -7.01 -9.03
N SER A 327 7.55 -7.53 -7.90
CA SER A 327 6.13 -7.42 -7.53
C SER A 327 5.75 -5.98 -7.20
N ALA A 328 6.61 -5.23 -6.51
CA ALA A 328 6.37 -3.81 -6.28
C ALA A 328 6.34 -3.02 -7.60
N THR A 329 7.34 -3.27 -8.46
CA THR A 329 7.45 -2.64 -9.79
C THR A 329 6.25 -2.95 -10.68
N PHE A 330 5.71 -4.16 -10.60
CA PHE A 330 4.57 -4.60 -11.40
C PHE A 330 3.34 -3.70 -11.22
N TRP A 331 3.00 -3.34 -9.99
CA TRP A 331 1.86 -2.47 -9.70
C TRP A 331 2.05 -1.05 -10.24
N LEU A 332 3.27 -0.51 -10.13
CA LEU A 332 3.61 0.81 -10.67
C LEU A 332 3.63 0.82 -12.20
N ASP A 333 4.13 -0.26 -12.82
CA ASP A 333 4.29 -0.39 -14.27
C ASP A 333 2.98 -0.71 -14.99
N ARG A 334 2.25 -1.72 -14.52
CA ARG A 334 1.10 -2.31 -15.23
C ARG A 334 -0.24 -1.75 -14.81
N TYR A 335 -0.33 -1.21 -13.59
CA TYR A 335 -1.58 -0.67 -13.04
C TYR A 335 -1.50 0.84 -12.75
N HIS A 336 -0.40 1.51 -13.10
CA HIS A 336 -0.19 2.94 -12.91
C HIS A 336 -0.36 3.45 -11.48
N ILE A 337 -0.21 2.58 -10.47
CA ILE A 337 -0.34 2.96 -9.06
C ILE A 337 0.61 4.13 -8.71
N ASP A 338 0.11 5.10 -7.94
CA ASP A 338 0.83 6.33 -7.60
C ASP A 338 1.67 6.23 -6.32
N GLY A 339 1.42 5.21 -5.50
CA GLY A 339 2.20 4.96 -4.31
C GLY A 339 2.01 3.58 -3.71
N LEU A 340 2.99 3.15 -2.91
CA LEU A 340 2.94 1.87 -2.20
C LEU A 340 3.09 2.12 -0.70
N ARG A 341 2.14 1.60 0.08
CA ARG A 341 2.23 1.59 1.54
C ARG A 341 2.66 0.20 2.02
N VAL A 342 3.66 0.14 2.87
CA VAL A 342 4.19 -1.09 3.46
C VAL A 342 3.76 -1.17 4.92
N ASP A 343 2.95 -2.17 5.22
CA ASP A 343 2.51 -2.52 6.56
C ASP A 343 3.62 -3.18 7.38
N ALA A 344 3.58 -2.96 8.70
CA ALA A 344 4.38 -3.64 9.70
C ALA A 344 5.88 -3.69 9.36
N VAL A 345 6.47 -2.58 8.93
CA VAL A 345 7.91 -2.50 8.59
C VAL A 345 8.79 -2.93 9.78
N ALA A 346 8.34 -2.69 11.02
CA ALA A 346 9.01 -3.19 12.22
C ALA A 346 9.17 -4.72 12.23
N SER A 347 8.20 -5.48 11.69
CA SER A 347 8.26 -6.94 11.60
C SER A 347 9.39 -7.42 10.68
N MET A 348 9.76 -6.58 9.70
CA MET A 348 10.87 -6.84 8.80
C MET A 348 12.21 -6.45 9.43
N LEU A 349 12.27 -5.30 10.10
CA LEU A 349 13.50 -4.68 10.60
C LEU A 349 14.12 -5.42 11.79
N TYR A 350 13.33 -6.13 12.59
CA TYR A 350 13.78 -6.71 13.85
C TYR A 350 13.75 -8.25 13.84
N LEU A 351 14.89 -8.86 14.12
CA LEU A 351 15.06 -10.30 14.26
C LEU A 351 14.34 -10.85 15.51
N ASP A 352 14.05 -10.00 16.48
CA ASP A 352 13.33 -10.33 17.72
C ASP A 352 11.86 -9.87 17.72
N TYR A 353 11.33 -9.40 16.57
CA TYR A 353 9.93 -8.98 16.48
C TYR A 353 8.97 -10.08 16.91
N SER A 354 8.20 -9.79 17.96
CA SER A 354 7.32 -10.73 18.67
C SER A 354 7.95 -12.09 19.01
N ARG A 355 9.20 -12.08 19.47
CA ARG A 355 9.93 -13.26 19.93
C ARG A 355 10.46 -13.06 21.34
N LYS A 356 10.44 -14.12 22.15
CA LYS A 356 11.01 -14.09 23.51
C LYS A 356 12.53 -14.27 23.45
N GLU A 357 13.20 -13.94 24.56
CA GLU A 357 14.61 -14.27 24.74
C GLU A 357 14.87 -15.76 24.50
N GLY A 358 15.92 -16.08 23.73
CA GLY A 358 16.24 -17.46 23.32
C GLY A 358 15.47 -17.97 22.09
N GLU A 359 14.47 -17.24 21.60
CA GLU A 359 13.67 -17.63 20.43
C GLU A 359 14.11 -16.94 19.12
N TRP A 360 15.13 -16.09 19.18
CA TRP A 360 15.72 -15.40 18.03
C TRP A 360 17.26 -15.47 18.09
N ILE A 361 17.92 -15.08 17.00
CA ILE A 361 19.39 -15.03 16.90
C ILE A 361 19.85 -13.65 16.41
N PRO A 362 20.92 -13.08 17.00
CA PRO A 362 21.42 -11.77 16.59
C PRO A 362 22.04 -11.79 15.19
N ASN A 363 22.15 -10.61 14.61
CA ASN A 363 22.89 -10.40 13.37
C ASN A 363 24.41 -10.58 13.58
N ILE A 364 25.18 -10.50 12.49
CA ILE A 364 26.64 -10.70 12.51
C ILE A 364 27.41 -9.69 13.38
N TYR A 365 26.77 -8.58 13.79
CA TYR A 365 27.34 -7.56 14.67
C TYR A 365 26.82 -7.66 16.12
N GLY A 366 25.98 -8.64 16.42
CA GLY A 366 25.43 -8.86 17.76
C GLY A 366 24.14 -8.11 18.08
N GLY A 367 23.59 -7.34 17.13
CA GLY A 367 22.33 -6.61 17.30
C GLY A 367 21.10 -7.39 16.84
N ASN A 368 19.92 -6.82 17.02
CA ASN A 368 18.63 -7.39 16.61
C ASN A 368 18.16 -6.89 15.24
N GLU A 369 18.93 -6.04 14.56
CA GLU A 369 18.57 -5.51 13.26
C GLU A 369 18.69 -6.59 12.17
N ASN A 370 17.65 -6.75 11.36
CA ASN A 370 17.63 -7.62 10.20
C ASN A 370 18.30 -6.92 9.00
N LEU A 371 19.61 -7.12 8.86
CA LEU A 371 20.43 -6.43 7.86
C LEU A 371 19.96 -6.69 6.43
N GLU A 372 19.52 -7.91 6.15
CA GLU A 372 19.03 -8.32 4.84
C GLU A 372 17.71 -7.60 4.48
N ALA A 373 16.78 -7.45 5.44
CA ALA A 373 15.56 -6.69 5.24
C ALA A 373 15.83 -5.18 5.06
N ILE A 374 16.77 -4.62 5.82
CA ILE A 374 17.18 -3.21 5.69
C ILE A 374 17.75 -2.94 4.29
N GLU A 375 18.64 -3.80 3.81
CA GLU A 375 19.20 -3.67 2.47
C GLU A 375 18.13 -3.84 1.38
N PHE A 376 17.21 -4.79 1.56
CA PHE A 376 16.07 -4.96 0.67
C PHE A 376 15.23 -3.68 0.57
N LEU A 377 14.82 -3.09 1.70
CA LEU A 377 13.99 -1.87 1.72
C LEU A 377 14.71 -0.68 1.07
N ARG A 378 16.03 -0.54 1.29
CA ARG A 378 16.84 0.50 0.64
C ARG A 378 16.91 0.30 -0.87
N ARG A 379 17.14 -0.93 -1.33
CA ARG A 379 17.15 -1.27 -2.76
C ARG A 379 15.78 -1.06 -3.39
N PHE A 380 14.72 -1.47 -2.71
CA PHE A 380 13.33 -1.25 -3.13
C PHE A 380 13.06 0.23 -3.36
N ASN A 381 13.24 1.07 -2.34
CA ASN A 381 12.96 2.50 -2.44
C ASN A 381 13.82 3.16 -3.52
N ALA A 382 15.14 2.90 -3.54
CA ALA A 382 16.02 3.47 -4.56
C ALA A 382 15.59 3.07 -5.99
N GLY A 383 15.24 1.79 -6.19
CA GLY A 383 14.79 1.26 -7.47
C GLY A 383 13.48 1.88 -7.95
N VAL A 384 12.45 1.96 -7.09
CA VAL A 384 11.15 2.48 -7.53
C VAL A 384 11.19 4.00 -7.79
N TYR A 385 11.87 4.79 -6.96
CA TYR A 385 12.01 6.23 -7.21
C TYR A 385 12.82 6.54 -8.47
N GLN A 386 13.83 5.72 -8.78
CA GLN A 386 14.62 5.90 -10.00
C GLN A 386 13.81 5.63 -11.27
N ASN A 387 12.98 4.59 -11.26
CA ASN A 387 12.27 4.12 -12.46
C ASN A 387 10.89 4.77 -12.63
N TYR A 388 10.24 5.19 -11.54
CA TYR A 388 8.88 5.72 -11.53
C TYR A 388 8.83 7.07 -10.81
N PRO A 389 9.34 8.16 -11.42
CA PRO A 389 9.33 9.47 -10.79
C PRO A 389 7.90 9.94 -10.48
N GLY A 390 7.75 10.63 -9.35
CA GLY A 390 6.46 11.17 -8.90
C GLY A 390 5.57 10.22 -8.11
N ILE A 391 6.02 8.98 -7.86
CA ILE A 391 5.36 8.09 -6.88
C ILE A 391 5.72 8.48 -5.44
N GLN A 392 5.02 7.91 -4.46
CA GLN A 392 5.41 7.95 -3.06
C GLN A 392 5.39 6.55 -2.43
N THR A 393 6.39 6.25 -1.61
CA THR A 393 6.40 5.06 -0.75
C THR A 393 6.14 5.46 0.70
N ILE A 394 5.29 4.71 1.38
CA ILE A 394 4.81 5.02 2.73
C ILE A 394 5.11 3.81 3.63
N ALA A 395 5.66 4.06 4.82
CA ALA A 395 5.93 3.02 5.81
C ALA A 395 5.03 3.17 7.04
N GLU A 396 4.47 2.06 7.52
CA GLU A 396 4.05 1.93 8.90
C GLU A 396 5.16 1.25 9.71
N GLU A 397 5.77 2.02 10.61
CA GLU A 397 6.87 1.56 11.46
C GLU A 397 6.64 2.05 12.89
N SER A 398 6.50 1.12 13.82
CA SER A 398 5.98 1.37 15.17
C SER A 398 7.02 1.30 16.29
N THR A 399 8.31 1.11 15.97
CA THR A 399 9.42 0.88 16.92
C THR A 399 10.44 2.03 16.99
N ALA A 400 10.04 3.24 16.58
CA ALA A 400 10.87 4.46 16.60
C ALA A 400 12.20 4.33 15.82
N TRP A 401 12.24 3.47 14.79
CA TRP A 401 13.39 3.38 13.88
C TRP A 401 13.67 4.77 13.28
N PRO A 402 14.93 5.24 13.30
CA PRO A 402 15.26 6.57 12.81
C PRO A 402 15.40 6.59 11.28
N MET A 403 15.12 7.75 10.68
CA MET A 403 15.37 8.02 9.26
C MET A 403 14.62 7.08 8.31
N VAL A 404 13.41 6.65 8.69
CA VAL A 404 12.56 5.78 7.86
C VAL A 404 12.23 6.49 6.54
N SER A 405 11.82 7.75 6.62
CA SER A 405 11.41 8.57 5.48
C SER A 405 12.51 9.54 5.01
N ARG A 406 13.77 9.13 5.12
CA ARG A 406 14.94 9.88 4.66
C ARG A 406 15.69 9.14 3.54
N PRO A 407 16.41 9.87 2.66
CA PRO A 407 17.12 9.24 1.55
C PRO A 407 18.14 8.18 1.98
N THR A 408 18.30 7.15 1.15
CA THR A 408 19.20 6.03 1.44
C THR A 408 20.68 6.46 1.53
N TYR A 409 21.09 7.49 0.76
CA TYR A 409 22.48 7.99 0.75
C TYR A 409 22.89 8.74 2.04
N VAL A 410 21.94 9.10 2.91
CA VAL A 410 22.22 9.62 4.27
C VAL A 410 21.97 8.59 5.37
N GLY A 411 21.75 7.32 5.00
CA GLY A 411 21.53 6.21 5.93
C GLY A 411 20.07 5.87 6.21
N GLY A 412 19.11 6.56 5.59
CA GLY A 412 17.69 6.25 5.74
C GLY A 412 17.24 4.95 5.05
N LEU A 413 15.97 4.58 5.26
CA LEU A 413 15.35 3.44 4.55
C LEU A 413 14.84 3.82 3.15
N GLY A 414 14.71 5.12 2.87
CA GLY A 414 14.34 5.64 1.56
C GLY A 414 12.85 5.86 1.34
N PHE A 415 11.99 5.66 2.35
CA PHE A 415 10.56 5.94 2.19
C PHE A 415 10.31 7.43 1.97
N GLY A 416 9.20 7.75 1.30
CA GLY A 416 8.74 9.13 1.13
C GLY A 416 8.08 9.64 2.41
N PHE A 417 7.22 8.82 3.00
CA PHE A 417 6.51 9.14 4.23
C PHE A 417 6.51 8.00 5.24
N LYS A 418 6.22 8.34 6.50
CA LYS A 418 5.98 7.41 7.60
C LYS A 418 4.65 7.72 8.28
N TRP A 419 3.89 6.70 8.66
CA TRP A 419 2.73 6.85 9.54
C TRP A 419 3.16 7.28 10.96
N ASP A 420 2.53 8.33 11.48
CA ASP A 420 2.77 8.84 12.83
C ASP A 420 1.92 8.09 13.86
N MET A 421 2.35 6.88 14.20
CA MET A 421 1.65 6.02 15.17
C MET A 421 1.65 6.63 16.58
N GLY A 422 2.67 7.43 16.92
CA GLY A 422 2.75 8.15 18.19
C GLY A 422 1.63 9.20 18.30
N TRP A 423 1.49 10.05 17.27
CA TRP A 423 0.38 11.01 17.21
C TRP A 423 -0.97 10.31 17.28
N MET A 424 -1.17 9.22 16.54
CA MET A 424 -2.43 8.51 16.50
C MET A 424 -2.80 8.02 17.91
N HIS A 425 -1.89 7.32 18.58
CA HIS A 425 -2.13 6.76 19.91
C HIS A 425 -2.41 7.86 20.94
N ASP A 426 -1.53 8.87 21.02
CA ASP A 426 -1.65 9.94 22.00
C ASP A 426 -2.92 10.76 21.78
N THR A 427 -3.26 11.06 20.52
CA THR A 427 -4.45 11.87 20.19
C THR A 427 -5.74 11.11 20.47
N LEU A 428 -5.86 9.84 20.07
CA LEU A 428 -7.07 9.05 20.33
C LEU A 428 -7.27 8.81 21.83
N LYS A 429 -6.18 8.54 22.56
CA LYS A 429 -6.21 8.42 24.02
C LYS A 429 -6.66 9.73 24.67
N TYR A 430 -6.06 10.86 24.30
CA TYR A 430 -6.44 12.18 24.78
C TYR A 430 -7.94 12.48 24.54
N MET A 431 -8.41 12.20 23.33
CA MET A 431 -9.80 12.43 22.96
C MET A 431 -10.78 11.52 23.70
N SER A 432 -10.37 10.32 24.11
CA SER A 432 -11.21 9.40 24.89
C SER A 432 -11.38 9.80 26.37
N HIS A 433 -10.49 10.62 26.91
CA HIS A 433 -10.62 11.13 28.27
C HIS A 433 -11.83 12.07 28.40
N ASP A 434 -12.60 11.92 29.48
CA ASP A 434 -13.61 12.92 29.87
C ASP A 434 -12.96 14.32 29.87
N PRO A 435 -13.60 15.34 29.26
CA PRO A 435 -13.02 16.66 29.13
C PRO A 435 -12.52 17.29 30.44
N ILE A 436 -13.07 16.93 31.61
CA ILE A 436 -12.59 17.45 32.89
C ILE A 436 -11.17 16.95 33.26
N TYR A 437 -10.77 15.79 32.75
CA TYR A 437 -9.47 15.18 33.02
C TYR A 437 -8.40 15.56 32.00
N ARG A 438 -8.78 16.06 30.82
CA ARG A 438 -7.86 16.44 29.74
C ARG A 438 -6.73 17.40 30.14
N LYS A 439 -6.95 18.23 31.16
CA LYS A 439 -5.90 19.10 31.74
C LYS A 439 -4.68 18.34 32.29
N TYR A 440 -4.87 17.10 32.74
CA TYR A 440 -3.80 16.24 33.26
C TYR A 440 -3.02 15.51 32.16
N HIS A 441 -3.52 15.55 30.93
CA HIS A 441 -3.02 14.82 29.76
C HIS A 441 -2.59 15.75 28.63
N HIS A 442 -2.44 17.06 28.90
CA HIS A 442 -2.15 18.06 27.88
C HIS A 442 -0.83 17.80 27.12
N ASN A 443 0.09 17.08 27.75
CA ASN A 443 1.33 16.61 27.14
C ASN A 443 1.08 15.62 25.99
N GLU A 444 0.01 14.83 26.00
CA GLU A 444 -0.32 13.86 24.93
C GLU A 444 -0.49 14.59 23.58
N LEU A 445 -1.05 15.80 23.56
CA LEU A 445 -1.16 16.59 22.31
C LEU A 445 0.06 17.46 21.97
N THR A 446 0.87 17.82 22.96
CA THR A 446 1.98 18.78 22.77
C THR A 446 3.33 18.10 22.57
N PHE A 447 3.49 16.86 23.05
CA PHE A 447 4.72 16.07 22.94
C PHE A 447 5.17 15.86 21.50
N ARG A 448 4.23 15.66 20.56
CA ARG A 448 4.51 15.42 19.14
C ARG A 448 5.47 16.45 18.53
N MET A 449 5.35 17.72 18.90
CA MET A 449 6.18 18.78 18.30
C MET A 449 7.68 18.64 18.60
N LEU A 450 8.06 17.77 19.54
CA LEU A 450 9.46 17.42 19.77
C LEU A 450 10.08 16.57 18.64
N TYR A 451 9.26 15.83 17.89
CA TYR A 451 9.74 14.92 16.83
C TYR A 451 9.03 15.08 15.49
N ALA A 452 7.99 15.92 15.38
CA ALA A 452 7.13 16.07 14.19
C ALA A 452 7.86 16.36 12.87
N PHE A 453 9.11 16.80 12.92
CA PHE A 453 9.93 17.12 11.75
C PHE A 453 11.15 16.20 11.58
N HIS A 454 11.29 15.15 12.40
CA HIS A 454 12.33 14.13 12.22
C HIS A 454 12.07 13.27 10.98
N GLU A 455 10.80 13.05 10.65
CA GLU A 455 10.32 12.29 9.50
C GLU A 455 9.29 13.11 8.71
N ASN A 456 8.97 12.66 7.49
CA ASN A 456 7.86 13.16 6.72
C ASN A 456 6.61 12.36 7.10
N PHE A 457 5.78 12.90 7.99
CA PHE A 457 4.67 12.15 8.56
C PHE A 457 3.37 12.22 7.74
N ILE A 458 2.62 11.11 7.78
CA ILE A 458 1.17 11.05 7.57
C ILE A 458 0.53 10.83 8.94
N LEU A 459 -0.58 11.49 9.23
CA LEU A 459 -1.39 11.27 10.43
C LEU A 459 -2.49 10.24 10.10
N PRO A 460 -2.37 8.99 10.56
CA PRO A 460 -3.34 7.95 10.21
C PRO A 460 -4.44 7.83 11.26
N LEU A 461 -5.68 7.81 10.81
CA LEU A 461 -6.80 7.20 11.53
C LEU A 461 -7.30 6.03 10.68
N SER A 462 -6.55 4.92 10.73
CA SER A 462 -6.67 3.80 9.81
C SER A 462 -7.69 2.73 10.25
N HIS A 463 -7.87 1.71 9.41
CA HIS A 463 -8.74 0.55 9.64
C HIS A 463 -8.44 -0.20 10.95
N ASP A 464 -7.16 -0.36 11.32
CA ASP A 464 -6.73 -1.01 12.57
C ASP A 464 -7.25 -0.30 13.82
N GLU A 465 -7.55 0.99 13.69
CA GLU A 465 -8.03 1.83 14.77
C GLU A 465 -9.55 1.85 14.89
N VAL A 466 -10.28 0.94 14.25
CA VAL A 466 -11.75 0.84 14.39
C VAL A 466 -12.25 -0.62 14.41
N VAL A 467 -11.44 -1.54 14.93
CA VAL A 467 -11.69 -2.99 14.99
C VAL A 467 -11.28 -3.60 16.32
N HIS A 468 -11.50 -4.91 16.48
CA HIS A 468 -10.99 -5.75 17.57
C HIS A 468 -11.34 -5.25 18.98
N GLY A 469 -12.56 -4.72 19.16
CA GLY A 469 -13.04 -4.26 20.46
C GLY A 469 -12.52 -2.87 20.86
N LYS A 470 -11.73 -2.21 20.02
CA LYS A 470 -11.27 -0.84 20.27
C LYS A 470 -12.43 0.18 20.10
N GLY A 471 -13.54 -0.19 19.46
CA GLY A 471 -14.67 0.68 19.10
C GLY A 471 -14.43 1.53 17.86
N SER A 472 -15.50 2.04 17.23
CA SER A 472 -15.40 3.10 16.20
C SER A 472 -14.89 4.41 16.79
N LEU A 473 -14.38 5.33 15.97
CA LEU A 473 -13.94 6.66 16.41
C LEU A 473 -15.04 7.41 17.19
N LEU A 474 -16.28 7.40 16.71
CA LEU A 474 -17.40 8.08 17.37
C LEU A 474 -17.74 7.44 18.72
N SER A 475 -17.70 6.10 18.80
CA SER A 475 -18.02 5.39 20.04
C SER A 475 -17.06 5.70 21.18
N ARG A 476 -15.77 5.97 20.87
CA ARG A 476 -14.72 6.35 21.83
C ARG A 476 -14.87 7.74 22.43
N MET A 477 -15.60 8.65 21.77
CA MET A 477 -15.72 10.02 22.26
C MET A 477 -16.54 10.08 23.55
N PRO A 478 -16.15 10.86 24.57
CA PRO A 478 -16.89 10.98 25.81
C PRO A 478 -18.10 11.91 25.65
N GLY A 479 -19.02 11.83 26.62
CA GLY A 479 -20.15 12.74 26.74
C GLY A 479 -21.45 12.25 26.08
N ASP A 480 -22.43 13.15 26.04
CA ASP A 480 -23.70 12.91 25.35
C ASP A 480 -23.53 12.87 23.82
N LEU A 481 -24.63 12.64 23.10
CA LEU A 481 -24.62 12.53 21.64
C LEU A 481 -24.02 13.78 20.98
N TRP A 482 -24.39 14.98 21.42
CA TRP A 482 -23.88 16.21 20.83
C TRP A 482 -22.37 16.35 21.08
N GLN A 483 -21.93 16.06 22.31
CA GLN A 483 -20.52 16.11 22.70
C GLN A 483 -19.67 15.07 21.95
N LYS A 484 -20.20 13.88 21.68
CA LYS A 484 -19.52 12.87 20.85
C LYS A 484 -19.23 13.39 19.45
N PHE A 485 -20.22 13.97 18.78
CA PHE A 485 -20.03 14.59 17.47
C PHE A 485 -19.13 15.83 17.54
N ALA A 486 -19.25 16.68 18.56
CA ALA A 486 -18.36 17.82 18.74
C ALA A 486 -16.90 17.39 18.90
N ASN A 487 -16.63 16.34 19.67
CA ASN A 487 -15.29 15.75 19.79
C ASN A 487 -14.78 15.18 18.46
N MET A 488 -15.62 14.54 17.65
CA MET A 488 -15.22 14.10 16.30
C MET A 488 -14.82 15.28 15.41
N ARG A 489 -15.65 16.34 15.38
CA ARG A 489 -15.35 17.57 14.63
C ARG A 489 -14.04 18.20 15.10
N LEU A 490 -13.82 18.24 16.42
CA LEU A 490 -12.60 18.76 17.03
C LEU A 490 -11.35 17.92 16.69
N LEU A 491 -11.44 16.59 16.77
CA LEU A 491 -10.39 15.66 16.38
C LEU A 491 -9.94 15.91 14.94
N TYR A 492 -10.90 15.95 14.01
CA TYR A 492 -10.59 16.17 12.60
C TYR A 492 -10.04 17.56 12.32
N SER A 493 -10.60 18.58 12.97
CA SER A 493 -10.06 19.95 12.85
C SER A 493 -8.61 20.01 13.34
N TYR A 494 -8.30 19.38 14.48
CA TYR A 494 -6.94 19.30 15.00
C TYR A 494 -6.01 18.55 14.04
N MET A 495 -6.42 17.38 13.55
CA MET A 495 -5.66 16.59 12.56
C MET A 495 -5.33 17.40 11.30
N TYR A 496 -6.29 18.15 10.76
CA TYR A 496 -6.11 18.92 9.53
C TYR A 496 -5.21 20.15 9.72
N ALA A 497 -5.21 20.76 10.91
CA ALA A 497 -4.35 21.88 11.23
C ALA A 497 -2.91 21.49 11.56
N GLN A 498 -2.66 20.27 12.04
CA GLN A 498 -1.32 19.76 12.37
C GLN A 498 -0.39 19.63 11.13
N PRO A 499 0.93 19.83 11.25
CA PRO A 499 1.88 19.61 10.16
C PRO A 499 2.08 18.11 9.92
N ALA A 500 1.60 17.61 8.77
CA ALA A 500 1.73 16.25 8.23
C ALA A 500 0.63 16.00 7.18
N LYS A 501 0.74 14.94 6.38
CA LYS A 501 -0.35 14.52 5.45
C LYS A 501 -1.47 13.81 6.20
N LYS A 502 -2.65 13.64 5.59
CA LYS A 502 -3.87 13.16 6.29
C LYS A 502 -4.31 11.81 5.74
N LEU A 503 -4.70 10.88 6.62
CA LEU A 503 -5.35 9.63 6.24
C LEU A 503 -6.54 9.34 7.15
N LEU A 504 -7.68 9.03 6.54
CA LEU A 504 -8.90 8.63 7.24
C LEU A 504 -9.51 7.39 6.60
N PHE A 505 -9.76 6.37 7.42
CA PHE A 505 -10.46 5.17 6.98
C PHE A 505 -11.95 5.40 6.78
N MET A 506 -12.47 4.74 5.75
CA MET A 506 -13.87 4.74 5.38
C MET A 506 -14.81 4.41 6.57
N GLY A 507 -15.93 5.13 6.66
CA GLY A 507 -16.86 5.07 7.78
C GLY A 507 -16.56 6.10 8.87
N GLY A 508 -15.31 6.52 9.02
CA GLY A 508 -14.93 7.58 9.95
C GLY A 508 -15.52 8.93 9.59
N GLU A 509 -15.57 9.27 8.30
CA GLU A 509 -15.94 10.58 7.79
C GLU A 509 -17.39 11.00 8.08
N PHE A 510 -18.29 10.02 8.23
CA PHE A 510 -19.69 10.27 8.62
C PHE A 510 -20.01 9.76 10.02
N GLY A 511 -19.00 9.32 10.78
CA GLY A 511 -19.16 8.88 12.16
C GLY A 511 -19.98 7.60 12.30
N GLN A 512 -19.52 6.51 11.67
CA GLN A 512 -20.10 5.19 11.87
C GLN A 512 -20.09 4.80 13.37
N TRP A 513 -21.13 4.10 13.83
CA TRP A 513 -21.23 3.67 15.23
C TRP A 513 -20.54 2.35 15.47
N ALA A 514 -20.82 1.36 14.62
CA ALA A 514 -20.21 0.05 14.73
C ALA A 514 -18.72 0.11 14.34
N GLU A 515 -17.94 -0.80 14.94
CA GLU A 515 -16.63 -1.16 14.41
C GLU A 515 -16.73 -1.58 12.95
N TRP A 516 -15.64 -1.42 12.22
CA TRP A 516 -15.58 -1.91 10.86
C TRP A 516 -15.68 -3.45 10.85
N SER A 517 -16.46 -3.96 9.90
CA SER A 517 -16.60 -5.38 9.62
C SER A 517 -16.43 -5.60 8.12
N HIS A 518 -15.41 -6.38 7.74
CA HIS A 518 -15.11 -6.71 6.35
C HIS A 518 -16.25 -7.52 5.66
N ASP A 519 -17.11 -8.17 6.44
CA ASP A 519 -18.25 -8.96 5.96
C ASP A 519 -19.47 -8.11 5.55
N ASN A 520 -19.53 -6.85 5.97
CA ASN A 520 -20.69 -5.98 5.78
C ASN A 520 -20.35 -4.75 4.95
N SER A 521 -21.37 -4.09 4.39
CA SER A 521 -21.20 -2.71 3.92
C SER A 521 -21.05 -1.77 5.11
N LEU A 522 -20.43 -0.61 4.87
CA LEU A 522 -20.53 0.51 5.80
C LEU A 522 -22.00 0.88 6.09
N GLU A 523 -22.24 1.51 7.24
CA GLU A 523 -23.58 1.91 7.71
C GLU A 523 -24.13 3.14 6.97
N TRP A 524 -24.19 3.10 5.63
CA TRP A 524 -24.61 4.22 4.78
C TRP A 524 -25.98 4.83 5.13
N HIS A 525 -26.87 4.03 5.72
CA HIS A 525 -28.18 4.47 6.19
C HIS A 525 -28.09 5.59 7.26
N LEU A 526 -26.97 5.70 7.99
CA LEU A 526 -26.75 6.76 8.98
C LEU A 526 -26.80 8.17 8.37
N LEU A 527 -26.48 8.30 7.08
CA LEU A 527 -26.56 9.58 6.35
C LEU A 527 -27.99 10.10 6.18
N GLN A 528 -29.03 9.35 6.60
CA GLN A 528 -30.39 9.87 6.71
C GLN A 528 -30.59 10.80 7.91
N TYR A 529 -29.67 10.82 8.88
CA TYR A 529 -29.74 11.65 10.08
C TYR A 529 -28.75 12.83 10.02
N GLU A 530 -29.18 13.99 10.53
CA GLU A 530 -28.40 15.24 10.44
C GLU A 530 -26.99 15.18 11.08
N PRO A 531 -26.77 14.57 12.26
CA PRO A 531 -25.43 14.58 12.87
C PRO A 531 -24.35 13.93 11.98
N HIS A 532 -24.69 12.84 11.30
CA HIS A 532 -23.79 12.13 10.40
C HIS A 532 -23.51 12.93 9.12
N ARG A 533 -24.54 13.58 8.54
CA ARG A 533 -24.37 14.51 7.41
C ARG A 533 -23.51 15.71 7.79
N GLY A 534 -23.72 16.28 8.97
CA GLY A 534 -22.94 17.41 9.47
C GLY A 534 -21.45 17.06 9.61
N LEU A 535 -21.13 15.88 10.12
CA LEU A 535 -19.75 15.40 10.21
C LEU A 535 -19.13 15.13 8.82
N GLN A 536 -19.89 14.52 7.91
CA GLN A 536 -19.48 14.31 6.52
C GLN A 536 -19.18 15.66 5.83
N LYS A 537 -20.07 16.65 6.01
CA LYS A 537 -19.89 18.00 5.47
C LYS A 537 -18.65 18.69 6.05
N LEU A 538 -18.35 18.48 7.34
CA LEU A 538 -17.14 19.00 7.96
C LEU A 538 -15.88 18.43 7.32
N ILE A 539 -15.83 17.12 7.04
CA ILE A 539 -14.67 16.54 6.34
C ILE A 539 -14.53 17.12 4.93
N ALA A 540 -15.63 17.27 4.19
CA ALA A 540 -15.61 17.88 2.87
C ALA A 540 -15.06 19.32 2.89
N ASP A 541 -15.50 20.13 3.85
CA ASP A 541 -15.05 21.52 3.99
C ASP A 541 -13.61 21.63 4.55
N LEU A 542 -13.19 20.71 5.42
CA LEU A 542 -11.80 20.60 5.87
C LEU A 542 -10.87 20.24 4.71
N ASN A 543 -11.25 19.29 3.86
CA ASN A 543 -10.51 18.95 2.65
C ASN A 543 -10.43 20.14 1.68
N ALA A 544 -11.54 20.84 1.45
CA ALA A 544 -11.55 22.04 0.62
C ALA A 544 -10.62 23.14 1.19
N THR A 545 -10.68 23.38 2.49
CA THR A 545 -9.82 24.35 3.20
C THR A 545 -8.35 23.95 3.11
N TYR A 546 -8.04 22.68 3.40
CA TYR A 546 -6.68 22.14 3.34
C TYR A 546 -6.05 22.30 1.96
N ARG A 547 -6.83 22.09 0.89
CA ARG A 547 -6.37 22.24 -0.49
C ARG A 547 -6.23 23.70 -0.91
N ALA A 548 -7.13 24.58 -0.45
CA ALA A 548 -7.12 25.99 -0.83
C ALA A 548 -6.03 26.81 -0.11
N GLU A 549 -5.66 26.39 1.10
CA GLU A 549 -4.78 27.17 1.98
C GLU A 549 -3.36 26.57 2.02
N ARG A 550 -2.40 27.21 1.35
CA ARG A 550 -1.01 26.69 1.22
C ARG A 550 -0.34 26.52 2.56
N ALA A 551 -0.64 27.42 3.51
CA ALA A 551 -0.12 27.35 4.87
C ALA A 551 -0.41 26.01 5.58
N LEU A 552 -1.48 25.31 5.21
CA LEU A 552 -1.85 24.04 5.85
C LEU A 552 -1.08 22.84 5.33
N HIS A 553 -0.44 22.91 4.15
CA HIS A 553 0.15 21.73 3.50
C HIS A 553 1.55 21.90 2.92
N GLU A 554 1.94 23.10 2.50
CA GLU A 554 3.18 23.33 1.73
C GLU A 554 4.44 23.04 2.56
N LEU A 555 4.41 23.33 3.86
CA LEU A 555 5.52 23.15 4.79
C LEU A 555 5.25 22.07 5.85
N ASP A 556 4.43 21.05 5.53
CA ASP A 556 4.13 19.96 6.49
C ASP A 556 5.38 19.22 6.98
N CYS A 557 6.41 19.13 6.14
CA CYS A 557 7.67 18.42 6.43
C CYS A 557 8.82 19.37 6.81
N ASP A 558 8.53 20.64 7.10
CA ASP A 558 9.51 21.67 7.44
C ASP A 558 9.09 22.40 8.72
N PRO A 559 9.95 22.49 9.76
CA PRO A 559 9.63 23.18 11.00
C PRO A 559 9.23 24.65 10.80
N ALA A 560 9.65 25.31 9.72
CA ALA A 560 9.25 26.68 9.40
C ALA A 560 7.74 26.84 9.14
N GLY A 561 7.03 25.74 8.88
CA GLY A 561 5.58 25.71 8.65
C GLY A 561 4.72 25.76 9.91
N PHE A 562 5.31 25.69 11.10
CA PHE A 562 4.59 25.61 12.38
C PHE A 562 5.20 26.52 13.44
N GLU A 563 4.35 27.14 14.26
CA GLU A 563 4.78 27.88 15.44
C GLU A 563 3.72 27.82 16.53
N TRP A 564 4.07 27.40 17.75
CA TRP A 564 3.16 27.52 18.89
C TRP A 564 2.81 28.99 19.14
N ILE A 565 1.52 29.28 19.33
CA ILE A 565 1.09 30.55 19.94
C ILE A 565 1.06 30.34 21.46
N ASP A 566 0.30 29.34 21.90
CA ASP A 566 0.32 28.84 23.27
C ASP A 566 -0.08 27.35 23.28
N GLY A 567 0.81 26.52 23.80
CA GLY A 567 0.61 25.09 24.05
C GLY A 567 0.65 24.74 25.54
N SER A 568 0.47 25.73 26.43
CA SER A 568 0.66 25.57 27.88
C SER A 568 -0.60 25.77 28.72
N ASP A 569 -1.71 26.25 28.14
CA ASP A 569 -3.01 26.45 28.80
C ASP A 569 -3.77 25.13 29.06
N SER A 570 -3.08 24.22 29.76
CA SER A 570 -3.58 22.93 30.23
C SER A 570 -4.80 23.08 31.15
N GLN A 571 -4.82 24.10 32.01
CA GLN A 571 -5.90 24.31 32.99
C GLN A 571 -7.27 24.50 32.31
N GLN A 572 -7.29 25.13 31.13
CA GLN A 572 -8.48 25.29 30.32
C GLN A 572 -8.56 24.28 29.16
N SER A 573 -7.52 23.47 28.99
CA SER A 573 -7.32 22.55 27.86
C SER A 573 -7.50 23.26 26.52
N MET A 574 -6.76 24.36 26.38
CA MET A 574 -6.72 25.18 25.18
C MET A 574 -5.40 24.96 24.44
N LEU A 575 -5.45 24.93 23.11
CA LEU A 575 -4.25 24.91 22.27
C LEU A 575 -4.38 25.98 21.20
N SER A 576 -3.27 26.65 20.89
CA SER A 576 -3.21 27.56 19.75
C SER A 576 -1.85 27.56 19.07
N PHE A 577 -1.85 27.52 17.75
CA PHE A 577 -0.64 27.54 16.94
C PHE A 577 -0.87 28.21 15.59
N MET A 578 0.22 28.55 14.92
CA MET A 578 0.21 29.11 13.58
C MET A 578 0.72 28.10 12.56
N ARG A 579 0.15 28.17 11.37
CA ARG A 579 0.61 27.53 10.14
C ARG A 579 1.00 28.59 9.12
N ARG A 580 2.03 28.31 8.32
CA ARG A 580 2.63 29.28 7.39
C ARG A 580 2.94 28.64 6.03
N SER A 581 2.71 29.39 4.95
CA SER A 581 3.12 29.00 3.59
C SER A 581 4.62 29.22 3.36
N LYS A 582 5.15 28.67 2.28
CA LYS A 582 6.51 29.03 1.83
C LYS A 582 6.55 30.51 1.44
N GLY A 583 7.58 31.22 1.88
CA GLY A 583 7.69 32.68 1.71
C GLY A 583 6.89 33.48 2.75
N GLY A 584 6.00 32.82 3.51
CA GLY A 584 5.35 33.39 4.69
C GLY A 584 4.28 34.43 4.42
N ASP A 585 3.75 34.51 3.20
CA ASP A 585 2.68 35.42 2.81
C ASP A 585 1.32 35.01 3.38
N GLU A 586 1.03 33.71 3.46
CA GLU A 586 -0.16 33.18 4.14
C GLU A 586 0.15 32.77 5.59
N LEU A 587 -0.73 33.19 6.49
CA LEU A 587 -0.70 32.86 7.91
C LEU A 587 -2.07 32.42 8.37
N ILE A 588 -2.11 31.25 9.01
CA ILE A 588 -3.31 30.71 9.65
C ILE A 588 -3.04 30.54 11.13
N ALA A 589 -3.86 31.14 11.98
CA ALA A 589 -3.89 30.85 13.41
C ALA A 589 -5.02 29.86 13.69
N ALA A 590 -4.70 28.71 14.29
CA ALA A 590 -5.66 27.69 14.68
C ALA A 590 -5.77 27.65 16.21
N VAL A 591 -7.00 27.67 16.72
CA VAL A 591 -7.30 27.69 18.16
C VAL A 591 -8.30 26.60 18.49
N PHE A 592 -8.03 25.82 19.53
CA PHE A 592 -8.77 24.63 19.92
C PHE A 592 -9.21 24.73 21.37
N ASN A 593 -10.49 24.47 21.63
CA ASN A 593 -11.03 24.30 22.97
C ASN A 593 -11.43 22.85 23.19
N LEU A 594 -10.66 22.16 24.04
CA LEU A 594 -10.79 20.72 24.26
C LEU A 594 -11.76 20.42 25.41
N THR A 595 -12.61 21.38 25.80
CA THR A 595 -13.64 21.25 26.84
C THR A 595 -15.01 21.73 26.36
N PRO A 596 -16.12 21.26 26.95
CA PRO A 596 -17.47 21.70 26.58
C PRO A 596 -17.83 23.09 27.10
N MET A 597 -16.90 23.80 27.76
CA MET A 597 -17.12 25.16 28.23
C MET A 597 -16.68 26.16 27.16
N PRO A 598 -17.58 26.96 26.56
CA PRO A 598 -17.18 27.98 25.59
C PRO A 598 -16.26 29.01 26.23
N ARG A 599 -15.29 29.53 25.46
CA ARG A 599 -14.38 30.57 25.94
C ARG A 599 -14.76 31.91 25.32
N HIS A 600 -15.26 32.81 26.14
CA HIS A 600 -15.50 34.19 25.74
C HIS A 600 -14.30 35.06 26.07
N ASN A 601 -14.00 36.04 25.20
CA ASN A 601 -12.89 36.96 25.38
C ASN A 601 -11.53 36.25 25.53
N TYR A 602 -11.34 35.14 24.82
CA TYR A 602 -10.10 34.38 24.85
C TYR A 602 -9.07 35.07 23.96
N ARG A 603 -7.98 35.55 24.57
CA ARG A 603 -6.98 36.36 23.87
C ARG A 603 -5.89 35.48 23.25
N VAL A 604 -5.62 35.68 21.96
CA VAL A 604 -4.62 34.92 21.21
C VAL A 604 -3.66 35.90 20.54
N GLY A 605 -2.36 35.77 20.84
CA GLY A 605 -1.32 36.60 20.24
C GLY A 605 -1.16 36.31 18.75
N VAL A 606 -1.04 37.36 17.93
CA VAL A 606 -0.81 37.24 16.47
C VAL A 606 0.28 38.23 16.00
N PRO A 607 1.06 37.89 14.96
CA PRO A 607 2.21 38.70 14.55
C PRO A 607 1.83 39.88 13.65
N ARG A 608 0.63 39.85 13.04
CA ARG A 608 0.16 40.88 12.09
C ARG A 608 -1.03 41.63 12.66
N ARG A 609 -1.04 42.95 12.41
CA ARG A 609 -2.22 43.81 12.55
C ARG A 609 -3.27 43.48 11.49
N GLY A 610 -4.41 44.16 11.54
CA GLY A 610 -5.45 44.09 10.52
C GLY A 610 -6.46 42.98 10.78
N TYR A 611 -7.31 42.73 9.79
CA TYR A 611 -8.43 41.80 9.91
C TYR A 611 -7.98 40.35 9.72
N TRP A 612 -8.33 39.50 10.69
CA TRP A 612 -8.15 38.06 10.64
C TRP A 612 -9.51 37.41 10.38
N ARG A 613 -9.68 36.89 9.16
CA ARG A 613 -10.93 36.25 8.72
C ARG A 613 -11.04 34.85 9.31
N GLU A 614 -12.17 34.53 9.93
CA GLU A 614 -12.53 33.17 10.33
C GLU A 614 -12.81 32.36 9.05
N ILE A 615 -11.87 31.49 8.67
CA ILE A 615 -11.98 30.66 7.46
C ILE A 615 -12.62 29.30 7.75
N PHE A 616 -12.63 28.88 9.01
CA PHE A 616 -13.24 27.62 9.43
C PHE A 616 -13.64 27.70 10.92
N ASN A 617 -14.81 27.13 11.25
CA ASN A 617 -15.32 27.00 12.60
C ASN A 617 -16.05 25.65 12.73
N SER A 618 -15.49 24.72 13.51
CA SER A 618 -16.02 23.37 13.67
C SER A 618 -17.35 23.31 14.42
N ASP A 619 -17.79 24.39 15.05
CA ASP A 619 -19.05 24.49 15.79
C ASP A 619 -20.17 25.14 14.98
N SER A 620 -19.96 25.36 13.67
CA SER A 620 -21.05 25.86 12.83
C SER A 620 -22.26 24.91 12.83
N GLN A 621 -23.47 25.46 12.79
CA GLN A 621 -24.73 24.71 12.67
C GLN A 621 -24.75 23.80 11.45
N GLN A 622 -24.07 24.15 10.36
CA GLN A 622 -23.98 23.30 9.17
C GLN A 622 -23.25 21.96 9.43
N TYR A 623 -22.47 21.88 10.52
CA TYR A 623 -21.82 20.66 10.99
C TYR A 623 -22.52 20.05 12.22
N GLY A 624 -23.68 20.59 12.62
CA GLY A 624 -24.39 20.20 13.84
C GLY A 624 -23.78 20.77 15.13
N GLY A 625 -23.05 21.88 15.04
CA GLY A 625 -22.58 22.63 16.21
C GLY A 625 -23.59 23.66 16.73
N ALA A 626 -23.19 24.40 17.76
CA ALA A 626 -24.04 25.37 18.46
C ALA A 626 -23.88 26.83 17.97
N ASP A 627 -23.10 27.05 16.91
CA ASP A 627 -22.84 28.37 16.29
C ASP A 627 -22.16 29.39 17.22
N PHE A 628 -21.34 28.93 18.18
CA PHE A 628 -20.39 29.84 18.81
C PHE A 628 -19.31 30.22 17.81
N GLY A 629 -19.10 31.51 17.58
CA GLY A 629 -18.14 31.97 16.59
C GLY A 629 -17.88 33.46 16.65
N ASN A 630 -17.19 33.95 15.62
CA ASN A 630 -16.64 35.31 15.61
C ASN A 630 -17.23 36.19 14.50
N LEU A 631 -18.45 35.87 14.05
CA LEU A 631 -19.20 36.64 13.05
C LEU A 631 -18.37 36.97 11.78
N GLY A 632 -17.53 36.02 11.35
CA GLY A 632 -16.69 36.13 10.15
C GLY A 632 -15.21 36.47 10.40
N GLY A 633 -14.83 36.98 11.56
CA GLY A 633 -13.43 37.32 11.87
C GLY A 633 -13.28 38.46 12.90
N ASN A 634 -12.03 38.79 13.24
CA ASN A 634 -11.71 39.84 14.22
C ASN A 634 -10.54 40.71 13.75
N ASP A 635 -10.55 41.99 14.12
CA ASP A 635 -9.39 42.87 13.98
C ASP A 635 -8.35 42.61 15.08
N ALA A 636 -7.09 42.48 14.68
CA ALA A 636 -5.97 42.37 15.61
C ALA A 636 -5.75 43.70 16.35
N GLN A 637 -5.88 43.64 17.67
CA GLN A 637 -5.68 44.78 18.57
C GLN A 637 -4.19 44.96 18.87
N ASN A 638 -3.74 46.20 19.04
CA ASN A 638 -2.38 46.52 19.49
C ASN A 638 -2.22 46.30 21.01
N ILE A 639 -2.40 45.04 21.42
CA ILE A 639 -2.28 44.56 22.80
C ILE A 639 -1.36 43.35 22.74
N ALA A 640 -0.18 43.47 23.36
CA ALA A 640 0.81 42.41 23.38
C ALA A 640 0.31 41.20 24.18
N TRP A 641 0.45 40.00 23.61
CA TRP A 641 0.01 38.74 24.21
C TRP A 641 0.78 37.57 23.61
N HIS A 642 1.03 36.50 24.40
CA HIS A 642 1.78 35.30 23.97
C HIS A 642 3.09 35.61 23.22
N GLY A 643 3.84 36.63 23.68
CA GLY A 643 5.10 37.04 23.06
C GLY A 643 4.96 37.75 21.70
N LYS A 644 3.76 38.12 21.28
CA LYS A 644 3.48 38.84 20.01
C LYS A 644 2.93 40.23 20.28
N GLN A 645 3.16 41.16 19.34
CA GLN A 645 2.77 42.57 19.48
C GLN A 645 1.26 42.80 19.44
N TYR A 646 0.54 42.02 18.64
CA TYR A 646 -0.90 42.14 18.45
C TYR A 646 -1.63 40.93 19.03
N SER A 647 -2.94 41.05 19.24
CA SER A 647 -3.78 39.93 19.67
C SER A 647 -5.22 40.03 19.17
N LEU A 648 -5.85 38.86 19.01
CA LEU A 648 -7.27 38.71 18.74
C LEU A 648 -8.01 38.44 20.05
N ASN A 649 -9.22 39.00 20.20
CA ASN A 649 -10.12 38.70 21.31
C ASN A 649 -11.25 37.82 20.78
N LEU A 650 -11.18 36.52 21.06
CA LEU A 650 -12.00 35.52 20.38
C LEU A 650 -13.12 34.97 21.26
N ILE A 651 -14.18 34.51 20.60
CA ILE A 651 -15.07 33.48 21.14
C ILE A 651 -14.56 32.15 20.58
N VAL A 652 -14.15 31.24 21.46
CA VAL A 652 -13.77 29.87 21.05
C VAL A 652 -14.89 28.91 21.44
N PRO A 653 -15.46 28.17 20.47
CA PRO A 653 -16.60 27.30 20.70
C PRO A 653 -16.31 26.17 21.70
N PRO A 654 -17.34 25.58 22.34
CA PRO A 654 -17.19 24.42 23.20
C PRO A 654 -16.86 23.17 22.37
N LEU A 655 -15.86 22.38 22.78
CA LEU A 655 -15.38 21.20 22.04
C LEU A 655 -15.19 21.50 20.55
N GLY A 656 -14.52 22.61 20.24
CA GLY A 656 -14.46 23.12 18.88
C GLY A 656 -13.16 23.82 18.54
N ALA A 657 -12.98 24.05 17.25
CA ALA A 657 -11.81 24.64 16.64
C ALA A 657 -12.19 25.79 15.71
N VAL A 658 -11.39 26.85 15.72
CA VAL A 658 -11.55 28.01 14.83
C VAL A 658 -10.21 28.33 14.16
N PHE A 659 -10.24 28.54 12.85
CA PHE A 659 -9.06 28.91 12.05
C PHE A 659 -9.23 30.31 11.49
N PHE A 660 -8.18 31.13 11.65
CA PHE A 660 -8.16 32.50 11.19
C PHE A 660 -7.04 32.73 10.19
N LYS A 661 -7.36 33.28 9.02
CA LYS A 661 -6.39 33.71 8.01
C LYS A 661 -6.13 35.20 8.15
N SER A 662 -4.87 35.59 8.21
CA SER A 662 -4.48 37.00 8.14
C SER A 662 -4.84 37.57 6.77
N SER A 663 -5.50 38.72 6.74
CA SER A 663 -5.57 39.53 5.52
C SER A 663 -4.19 40.13 5.23
N ASN A 664 -3.89 40.38 3.96
CA ASN A 664 -2.61 40.98 3.53
C ASN A 664 -2.61 42.52 3.56
N GLU A 665 -3.66 43.14 4.13
CA GLU A 665 -3.83 44.61 4.21
C GLU A 665 -3.28 45.23 5.50
#